data_AF-A0A9P6GAI3-F1
#
_entry.id   AF-A0A9P6GAI3-F1
#
_cell.length_a   1.000
_cell.length_b   1.000
_cell.length_c   1.000
_cell.angle_alpha   90.00
_cell.angle_beta   90.00
_cell.angle_gamma   90.00
#
_symmetry.space_group_name_H-M   'P 1'
#
loop_
_entity.id
_entity.type
_entity.pdbx_description
1 polymer ?
#
loop_
_entity_poly.entity_id
_entity_poly.type
_entity_poly.pdbx_seq_one_letter_code
_entity_poly.pdbx_strand_id
1 'polypeptide(L)'
;MAMVDEDIIVLSDEDHAMESIEHGNGDHAATVNPSKLLFHATSPDLLSPVLPFHGLGHPLNSSPAKKPLNEHDYSNNSPGLLSRARRLDNVEPADRDSMDVIPATASRVEVRVPPPPRFKPLPYPSSRTGLVYDDRMRFHAEDESLNINSDDIHPEDPRRIFAIFNEIWEAGLVHESVDSDDVDNVSNDNKCWRIHTRQATKAEVCLIHTPEHYLFVEALQNKTPLELQALYREMDSIYFNNSTFDSALLAAGGAIEACRAVVMGHVRNAIAIIRPPGHHAESTEPSGFCIFNNVPIAARVCQNDFPETCRKIVILDWDVHHGNGIQHAFYDDPNVLYISLHVFKGGSFYPGNPDADLTYCGEGPGLGRNVNIPWEDHGMGDAEYIYAFQQVVIPIVSEFDPDLVIISAGFDAAEGDALGGCEVTPAGYAHMTHMLMRIGQGKMAVCLEGGYNLKSISRSALAVTRTLMLQPPDRLAADLNPNESAVRTVEQVKRAQSKFWKCIYPKHIGPSTPAFSSTTRLHEVLRKFQSLNMAQEHCMIPLQIIRDDLRETFEHNVVATRNFMEKHPLLVIFHDPPNLTLSPDPVTGKTELHNMWLADVVEKDYVGWAIRNGFEVIDVNVPKVEPIQEDDGEYVHADTYEERADKTKQLAAYIWENYIEPHQATQVFFLGIGSAYIGLIDLLSNNEACTDDNSVVEGVVAFVADTSLQSIKRTTDDSIAVADWYYTHSKLFVQNNHLCWDPNRARKPRKKWGKLIRSEHTTIDDMLAEHKEEVQQYLLEKKEAYVDPGDDTSVEENIQQPLRSPPLHMGLRSPGSAPPTKNGHGDARMPPMAIFTLPNSRMGTLSPTAPGSPLKQGFGRG
;
A
#
# COMPACT_ATOMS: atom_id res chain seq x y z
N MET A 1 -29.71 -28.75 37.19
CA MET A 1 -30.50 -29.39 38.26
C MET A 1 -31.26 -28.27 38.97
N ALA A 2 -32.59 -28.17 38.77
CA ALA A 2 -33.52 -27.09 39.22
C ALA A 2 -33.12 -25.65 38.76
N MET A 3 -33.89 -24.87 37.98
CA MET A 3 -35.33 -24.53 37.91
C MET A 3 -35.93 -23.84 39.15
N VAL A 4 -36.30 -22.56 38.97
CA VAL A 4 -37.60 -21.96 39.32
C VAL A 4 -37.95 -20.92 38.24
N ASP A 5 -39.23 -20.83 37.86
CA ASP A 5 -39.82 -19.98 36.80
C ASP A 5 -40.72 -18.85 37.39
N GLU A 6 -41.36 -18.10 36.49
CA GLU A 6 -42.51 -17.16 36.68
C GLU A 6 -42.12 -15.73 37.16
N ASP A 7 -42.67 -14.63 36.61
CA ASP A 7 -44.00 -14.47 35.99
C ASP A 7 -44.09 -13.40 34.87
N ILE A 8 -45.19 -13.42 34.09
CA ILE A 8 -45.46 -12.56 32.91
C ILE A 8 -46.54 -11.50 33.21
N ILE A 9 -46.39 -10.25 32.74
CA ILE A 9 -47.54 -9.36 32.42
C ILE A 9 -47.30 -8.59 31.11
N VAL A 10 -48.27 -8.66 30.19
CA VAL A 10 -48.39 -7.84 28.97
C VAL A 10 -49.82 -7.27 28.90
N LEU A 11 -49.94 -5.94 28.84
CA LEU A 11 -51.10 -5.12 28.43
C LEU A 11 -50.57 -3.71 28.10
N SER A 12 -51.09 -2.90 27.17
CA SER A 12 -52.07 -3.09 26.09
C SER A 12 -52.01 -1.87 25.15
N ASP A 13 -52.49 -1.99 23.90
CA ASP A 13 -52.61 -0.88 22.94
C ASP A 13 -53.57 0.24 23.41
N GLU A 14 -53.38 1.47 22.91
CA GLU A 14 -54.49 2.32 22.47
C GLU A 14 -54.05 3.41 21.46
N ASP A 15 -54.86 3.62 20.42
CA ASP A 15 -54.69 4.65 19.37
C ASP A 15 -54.99 6.07 19.88
N HIS A 16 -54.40 7.12 19.27
CA HIS A 16 -55.15 7.98 18.34
C HIS A 16 -54.45 9.26 17.81
N ALA A 17 -54.75 9.50 16.52
CA ALA A 17 -55.08 10.77 15.88
C ALA A 17 -54.03 11.87 15.65
N MET A 18 -53.99 12.30 14.37
CA MET A 18 -53.52 13.63 13.97
C MET A 18 -54.45 14.72 14.52
N GLU A 19 -53.88 15.90 14.81
CA GLU A 19 -54.61 17.13 14.50
C GLU A 19 -53.66 18.27 14.07
N SER A 20 -54.10 19.00 13.06
CA SER A 20 -53.39 20.08 12.38
C SER A 20 -53.67 21.44 13.01
N ILE A 21 -52.67 22.31 13.12
CA ILE A 21 -52.90 23.76 13.23
C ILE A 21 -52.03 24.50 12.22
N GLU A 22 -52.61 24.82 11.06
CA GLU A 22 -52.21 26.03 10.32
C GLU A 22 -52.80 27.25 11.02
N HIS A 23 -52.05 28.35 11.09
CA HIS A 23 -52.59 29.71 10.88
C HIS A 23 -51.45 30.59 10.35
N GLY A 24 -51.62 31.13 9.15
CA GLY A 24 -50.56 31.82 8.40
C GLY A 24 -50.66 33.34 8.41
N ASN A 25 -49.52 33.96 8.10
CA ASN A 25 -49.30 35.25 7.43
C ASN A 25 -47.78 35.51 7.51
N GLY A 26 -47.02 35.76 6.45
CA GLY A 26 -47.38 35.93 5.05
C GLY A 26 -46.54 37.08 4.47
N ASP A 27 -45.54 36.76 3.65
CA ASP A 27 -45.05 37.67 2.61
C ASP A 27 -44.24 36.90 1.55
N HIS A 28 -44.56 37.13 0.27
CA HIS A 28 -43.93 36.46 -0.86
C HIS A 28 -42.82 37.33 -1.47
N ALA A 29 -41.64 36.75 -1.70
CA ALA A 29 -40.61 37.34 -2.56
C ALA A 29 -40.06 36.31 -3.56
N ALA A 30 -40.18 36.65 -4.84
CA ALA A 30 -40.05 35.79 -6.01
C ALA A 30 -38.73 35.00 -6.18
N THR A 31 -38.86 33.79 -6.72
CA THR A 31 -37.78 33.02 -7.35
C THR A 31 -37.18 33.81 -8.52
N VAL A 32 -35.86 34.06 -8.49
CA VAL A 32 -35.17 34.79 -9.56
C VAL A 32 -34.66 33.84 -10.64
N ASN A 33 -35.05 34.11 -11.88
CA ASN A 33 -34.60 33.38 -13.07
C ASN A 33 -33.15 33.77 -13.44
N PRO A 34 -32.19 32.83 -13.54
CA PRO A 34 -30.78 33.12 -13.76
C PRO A 34 -30.42 33.63 -15.18
N SER A 35 -31.39 33.84 -16.07
CA SER A 35 -31.13 34.27 -17.46
C SER A 35 -31.13 35.79 -17.70
N LYS A 36 -30.99 36.64 -16.66
CA LYS A 36 -31.04 38.12 -16.79
C LYS A 36 -30.05 38.88 -15.88
N LEU A 37 -28.74 38.69 -16.08
CA LEU A 37 -27.73 39.69 -15.73
C LEU A 37 -26.65 39.74 -16.83
N LEU A 38 -26.62 40.84 -17.59
CA LEU A 38 -25.61 41.14 -18.61
C LEU A 38 -25.14 42.59 -18.46
N PHE A 39 -23.81 42.76 -18.49
CA PHE A 39 -23.04 44.01 -18.65
C PHE A 39 -23.29 45.19 -17.68
N HIS A 40 -22.36 45.39 -16.75
CA HIS A 40 -21.27 46.36 -16.96
C HIS A 40 -20.20 46.25 -15.86
N ALA A 41 -19.02 45.73 -16.22
CA ALA A 41 -17.80 45.85 -15.41
C ALA A 41 -16.61 46.09 -16.35
N THR A 42 -15.83 47.13 -16.09
CA THR A 42 -14.67 47.52 -16.89
C THR A 42 -13.41 46.79 -16.42
N SER A 43 -12.82 45.98 -17.30
CA SER A 43 -11.48 45.39 -17.09
C SER A 43 -10.38 46.46 -17.11
N PRO A 44 -9.18 46.12 -16.59
CA PRO A 44 -8.11 45.82 -17.55
C PRO A 44 -7.34 44.52 -17.26
N ASP A 45 -7.18 43.75 -18.34
CA ASP A 45 -6.09 42.83 -18.70
C ASP A 45 -5.13 42.30 -17.62
N LEU A 46 -5.26 40.99 -17.35
CA LEU A 46 -4.12 40.13 -17.01
C LEU A 46 -4.13 38.90 -17.92
N LEU A 47 -3.22 38.91 -18.90
CA LEU A 47 -2.97 37.79 -19.80
C LEU A 47 -2.26 36.65 -19.06
N SER A 48 -2.84 35.45 -19.11
CA SER A 48 -2.20 34.21 -18.69
C SER A 48 -1.05 33.82 -19.64
N PRO A 49 0.18 33.56 -19.15
CA PRO A 49 1.24 33.05 -19.99
C PRO A 49 1.07 31.54 -20.23
N VAL A 50 0.77 31.18 -21.47
CA VAL A 50 0.90 29.80 -21.98
C VAL A 50 2.39 29.42 -21.94
N LEU A 51 2.72 28.29 -21.32
CA LEU A 51 4.08 27.73 -21.31
C LEU A 51 4.34 26.93 -22.60
N PRO A 52 5.37 27.24 -23.40
CA PRO A 52 5.80 26.39 -24.50
C PRO A 52 6.91 25.41 -24.05
N PHE A 53 6.75 24.15 -24.47
CA PHE A 53 7.67 23.04 -24.18
C PHE A 53 9.04 23.20 -24.85
N HIS A 54 10.07 22.57 -24.25
CA HIS A 54 11.36 22.36 -24.90
C HIS A 54 11.27 21.25 -25.96
N GLY A 55 11.74 21.54 -27.18
CA GLY A 55 12.08 20.57 -28.23
C GLY A 55 13.55 20.72 -28.63
N LEU A 56 14.21 19.60 -28.97
CA LEU A 56 15.63 19.52 -29.30
C LEU A 56 15.96 20.13 -30.68
N GLY A 57 17.14 20.76 -30.83
CA GLY A 57 17.67 21.15 -32.14
C GLY A 57 18.73 22.26 -32.16
N HIS A 58 20.01 21.89 -32.09
CA HIS A 58 21.14 22.68 -32.62
C HIS A 58 21.26 22.46 -34.15
N PRO A 59 22.05 23.23 -34.95
CA PRO A 59 23.13 24.17 -34.58
C PRO A 59 23.24 25.50 -35.40
N LEU A 60 24.33 26.25 -35.15
CA LEU A 60 25.07 27.20 -36.02
C LEU A 60 24.69 28.71 -36.13
N ASN A 61 25.64 29.51 -35.65
CA ASN A 61 26.32 30.66 -36.30
C ASN A 61 25.94 32.14 -36.08
N SER A 62 27.03 32.93 -36.03
CA SER A 62 27.24 34.37 -36.25
C SER A 62 26.65 35.42 -35.29
N SER A 63 27.51 35.82 -34.33
CA SER A 63 27.74 37.23 -33.95
C SER A 63 28.22 38.08 -35.16
N PRO A 64 28.47 39.41 -35.04
CA PRO A 64 28.18 40.36 -33.94
C PRO A 64 27.50 41.67 -34.41
N ALA A 65 27.22 42.63 -33.51
CA ALA A 65 27.73 44.02 -33.62
C ALA A 65 27.20 45.05 -32.58
N LYS A 66 28.15 45.86 -32.06
CA LYS A 66 28.07 47.30 -31.71
C LYS A 66 27.29 47.80 -30.46
N LYS A 67 28.08 48.25 -29.47
CA LYS A 67 27.82 49.44 -28.61
C LYS A 67 27.83 50.74 -29.47
N PRO A 68 27.30 51.88 -28.97
CA PRO A 68 28.05 52.80 -28.08
C PRO A 68 27.33 52.99 -26.72
N LEU A 69 27.94 53.31 -25.57
CA LEU A 69 28.90 54.37 -25.16
C LEU A 69 28.31 55.80 -25.08
N ASN A 70 28.11 56.27 -23.83
CA ASN A 70 28.28 57.62 -23.26
C ASN A 70 27.49 57.73 -21.92
N GLU A 71 27.80 58.55 -20.92
CA GLU A 71 29.03 59.23 -20.45
C GLU A 71 28.69 59.96 -19.12
N HIS A 72 29.65 60.13 -18.18
CA HIS A 72 29.66 61.14 -17.09
C HIS A 72 28.53 61.12 -15.99
N ASP A 73 28.69 61.55 -14.72
CA ASP A 73 29.81 62.20 -14.02
C ASP A 73 29.71 62.15 -12.45
N TYR A 74 30.85 62.34 -11.74
CA TYR A 74 31.07 62.90 -10.36
C TYR A 74 30.21 62.48 -9.12
N SER A 75 30.69 62.41 -7.85
CA SER A 75 32.03 62.62 -7.21
C SER A 75 32.04 62.23 -5.70
N ASN A 76 33.23 61.89 -5.15
CA ASN A 76 33.75 62.11 -3.77
C ASN A 76 32.94 61.59 -2.53
N ASN A 77 33.51 60.86 -1.55
CA ASN A 77 34.69 61.23 -0.74
C ASN A 77 35.25 60.05 0.11
N SER A 78 36.54 60.13 0.46
CA SER A 78 37.29 59.26 1.42
C SER A 78 37.63 60.07 2.72
N PRO A 79 38.53 59.74 3.69
CA PRO A 79 39.56 58.66 3.74
C PRO A 79 39.94 58.01 5.13
N GLY A 80 40.74 56.93 5.06
CA GLY A 80 41.87 56.64 5.98
C GLY A 80 41.62 55.75 7.23
N LEU A 81 42.63 55.15 7.89
CA LEU A 81 44.05 54.87 7.57
C LEU A 81 44.67 53.95 8.68
N LEU A 82 45.83 53.32 8.43
CA LEU A 82 46.76 52.64 9.39
C LEU A 82 46.43 51.20 9.84
N SER A 83 47.40 50.29 10.13
CA SER A 83 48.81 50.22 9.73
C SER A 83 49.51 48.88 10.08
N ARG A 84 50.46 48.47 9.22
CA ARG A 84 51.75 47.77 9.48
C ARG A 84 51.79 46.40 10.20
N ALA A 85 52.25 45.41 9.42
CA ALA A 85 53.25 44.43 9.84
C ALA A 85 54.52 44.51 8.95
N ARG A 86 55.14 43.37 8.58
CA ARG A 86 56.56 43.19 8.16
C ARG A 86 56.64 42.35 6.86
N ARG A 87 57.69 42.29 6.02
CA ARG A 87 59.18 42.36 6.11
C ARG A 87 59.83 41.16 6.85
N LEU A 88 60.87 40.45 6.40
CA LEU A 88 61.94 40.66 5.39
C LEU A 88 62.18 39.35 4.58
N ASP A 89 63.12 39.21 3.62
CA ASP A 89 63.45 39.93 2.38
C ASP A 89 64.50 39.08 1.57
N ASN A 90 64.37 38.96 0.24
CA ASN A 90 65.39 38.58 -0.79
C ASN A 90 66.09 37.18 -0.83
N VAL A 91 66.22 36.60 -2.05
CA VAL A 91 67.48 36.44 -2.85
C VAL A 91 67.23 35.61 -4.13
N GLU A 92 67.65 36.11 -5.30
CA GLU A 92 67.90 35.31 -6.53
C GLU A 92 69.43 35.15 -6.75
N PRO A 93 69.90 34.13 -7.51
CA PRO A 93 70.18 34.39 -8.93
C PRO A 93 70.00 33.21 -9.93
N ALA A 94 69.50 33.55 -11.12
CA ALA A 94 69.87 33.12 -12.48
C ALA A 94 70.01 31.61 -12.89
N ASP A 95 69.14 31.25 -13.84
CA ASP A 95 69.34 30.42 -15.05
C ASP A 95 69.97 29.01 -15.00
N ARG A 96 69.17 28.01 -15.42
CA ARG A 96 69.37 27.33 -16.72
C ARG A 96 68.20 26.43 -17.18
N ASP A 97 67.94 26.52 -18.48
CA ASP A 97 67.49 25.46 -19.42
C ASP A 97 66.09 24.82 -19.31
N SER A 98 65.18 25.37 -20.14
CA SER A 98 64.28 24.66 -21.08
C SER A 98 63.19 23.69 -20.57
N MET A 99 61.94 24.16 -20.56
CA MET A 99 60.86 23.62 -21.42
C MET A 99 59.65 24.58 -21.41
N ASP A 100 59.07 24.86 -22.60
CA ASP A 100 57.95 25.80 -22.73
C ASP A 100 56.65 25.23 -22.14
N VAL A 101 56.25 25.75 -20.98
CA VAL A 101 54.93 25.49 -20.38
C VAL A 101 53.97 26.59 -20.83
N ILE A 102 52.97 26.21 -21.64
CA ILE A 102 51.88 27.09 -22.05
C ILE A 102 51.07 27.47 -20.78
N PRO A 103 50.95 28.76 -20.42
CA PRO A 103 50.17 29.16 -19.25
C PRO A 103 48.68 28.89 -19.46
N ALA A 104 48.08 28.12 -18.56
CA ALA A 104 46.63 27.92 -18.55
C ALA A 104 45.91 29.26 -18.36
N THR A 105 45.01 29.60 -19.28
CA THR A 105 44.14 30.77 -19.16
C THR A 105 43.19 30.57 -17.98
N ALA A 106 43.41 31.31 -16.90
CA ALA A 106 42.52 31.29 -15.75
C ALA A 106 41.10 31.72 -16.17
N SER A 107 40.16 30.77 -16.19
CA SER A 107 38.74 31.07 -16.42
C SER A 107 38.22 31.83 -15.21
N ARG A 108 38.05 33.14 -15.39
CA ARG A 108 37.46 34.01 -14.38
C ARG A 108 35.99 33.61 -14.22
N VAL A 109 35.68 32.87 -13.15
CA VAL A 109 34.31 32.47 -12.82
C VAL A 109 33.48 33.72 -12.54
N GLU A 110 32.63 34.11 -13.50
CA GLU A 110 31.64 35.16 -13.27
C GLU A 110 30.55 34.61 -12.35
N VAL A 111 30.65 34.92 -11.06
CA VAL A 111 29.60 34.65 -10.09
C VAL A 111 28.37 35.47 -10.50
N ARG A 112 27.39 34.77 -11.07
CA ARG A 112 26.12 35.36 -11.53
C ARG A 112 25.24 35.66 -10.31
N VAL A 113 25.45 36.82 -9.69
CA VAL A 113 24.62 37.31 -8.58
C VAL A 113 23.17 37.42 -9.09
N PRO A 114 22.19 36.75 -8.46
CA PRO A 114 20.80 36.88 -8.86
C PRO A 114 20.29 38.33 -8.73
N PRO A 115 19.37 38.79 -9.59
CA PRO A 115 18.70 40.05 -9.37
C PRO A 115 17.96 40.02 -8.01
N PRO A 116 17.87 41.16 -7.30
CA PRO A 116 17.13 41.21 -6.04
C PRO A 116 15.67 40.80 -6.26
N PRO A 117 15.03 40.14 -5.27
CA PRO A 117 13.68 39.62 -5.42
C PRO A 117 12.69 40.71 -5.79
N ARG A 118 11.71 40.35 -6.63
CA ARG A 118 10.70 41.28 -7.19
C ARG A 118 9.74 41.85 -6.14
N PHE A 119 9.72 41.24 -4.96
CA PHE A 119 8.98 41.67 -3.78
C PHE A 119 9.99 42.03 -2.69
N LYS A 120 9.63 42.93 -1.78
CA LYS A 120 10.36 43.00 -0.50
C LYS A 120 10.39 41.59 0.09
N PRO A 121 11.51 41.10 0.65
CA PRO A 121 11.47 39.90 1.44
C PRO A 121 10.38 40.09 2.50
N LEU A 122 9.58 39.04 2.73
CA LEU A 122 8.71 39.00 3.90
C LEU A 122 9.58 39.36 5.11
N PRO A 123 9.08 40.16 6.07
CA PRO A 123 9.86 40.49 7.25
C PRO A 123 10.30 39.18 7.87
N TYR A 124 11.61 38.88 7.83
CA TYR A 124 12.16 37.69 8.46
C TYR A 124 11.77 37.80 9.94
N PRO A 125 10.89 36.91 10.45
CA PRO A 125 10.66 36.86 11.87
C PRO A 125 12.00 36.46 12.47
N SER A 126 12.59 37.29 13.33
CA SER A 126 13.77 36.94 14.13
C SER A 126 13.42 35.94 15.25
N SER A 127 12.47 35.06 14.95
CA SER A 127 11.85 34.13 15.87
C SER A 127 12.74 32.89 15.94
N ARG A 128 13.59 32.87 16.97
CA ARG A 128 14.44 31.73 17.36
C ARG A 128 13.58 30.49 17.61
N THR A 129 14.21 29.33 17.75
CA THR A 129 13.55 28.14 18.31
C THR A 129 13.35 28.33 19.80
N GLY A 130 12.15 28.07 20.31
CA GLY A 130 11.85 28.07 21.74
C GLY A 130 12.29 26.78 22.43
N LEU A 131 12.71 26.88 23.69
CA LEU A 131 13.01 25.72 24.54
C LEU A 131 12.36 25.90 25.92
N VAL A 132 11.46 24.97 26.26
CA VAL A 132 10.90 24.83 27.61
C VAL A 132 11.65 23.71 28.34
N TYR A 133 12.09 24.00 29.57
CA TYR A 133 12.65 23.04 30.51
C TYR A 133 12.59 23.64 31.93
N ASP A 134 12.21 22.84 32.92
CA ASP A 134 12.11 23.19 34.34
C ASP A 134 12.55 21.98 35.17
N ASP A 135 13.52 22.19 36.06
CA ASP A 135 14.10 21.11 36.86
C ASP A 135 13.14 20.61 37.96
N ARG A 136 12.13 21.38 38.34
CA ARG A 136 11.11 20.96 39.33
C ARG A 136 10.26 19.79 38.83
N MET A 137 10.10 19.64 37.51
CA MET A 137 9.48 18.46 36.91
C MET A 137 10.20 17.16 37.27
N ARG A 138 11.46 17.21 37.75
CA ARG A 138 12.24 16.06 38.23
C ARG A 138 11.85 15.58 39.62
N PHE A 139 10.98 16.29 40.35
CA PHE A 139 10.54 15.90 41.69
C PHE A 139 9.47 14.79 41.68
N HIS A 140 8.76 14.61 40.57
CA HIS A 140 8.05 13.36 40.30
C HIS A 140 9.09 12.25 40.05
N ALA A 141 9.16 11.26 40.92
CA ALA A 141 10.13 10.17 40.85
C ALA A 141 9.62 8.97 41.65
N GLU A 142 10.01 7.77 41.24
CA GLU A 142 9.74 6.55 42.00
C GLU A 142 10.34 6.63 43.41
N ASP A 143 9.65 6.04 44.39
CA ASP A 143 10.12 5.96 45.77
C ASP A 143 11.19 4.86 45.90
N GLU A 144 12.40 5.22 46.32
CA GLU A 144 13.54 4.28 46.48
C GLU A 144 13.20 3.07 47.37
N SER A 145 12.21 3.16 48.27
CA SER A 145 11.76 2.04 49.11
C SER A 145 10.91 0.99 48.38
N LEU A 146 10.50 1.26 47.14
CA LEU A 146 9.85 0.31 46.23
C LEU A 146 10.87 -0.57 45.48
N ASN A 147 12.11 -0.10 45.33
CA ASN A 147 13.15 -0.80 44.59
C ASN A 147 13.79 -1.92 45.41
N ILE A 148 13.25 -3.14 45.20
CA ILE A 148 13.71 -4.38 45.84
C ILE A 148 15.13 -4.77 45.38
N ASN A 149 15.54 -4.34 44.19
CA ASN A 149 16.91 -4.42 43.67
C ASN A 149 17.43 -3.01 43.32
N SER A 150 18.70 -2.72 43.58
CA SER A 150 19.36 -1.46 43.21
C SER A 150 19.49 -1.24 41.70
N ASP A 151 19.31 -2.30 40.92
CA ASP A 151 19.61 -2.37 39.49
C ASP A 151 18.33 -2.32 38.63
N ASP A 152 17.16 -2.32 39.28
CA ASP A 152 15.82 -2.38 38.67
C ASP A 152 15.15 -1.01 38.78
N ILE A 153 15.69 -0.02 38.06
CA ILE A 153 15.20 1.37 38.07
C ILE A 153 14.04 1.49 37.07
N HIS A 154 12.90 2.02 37.52
CA HIS A 154 11.75 2.28 36.66
C HIS A 154 12.12 3.11 35.41
N PRO A 155 11.67 2.74 34.20
CA PRO A 155 12.16 3.32 32.94
C PRO A 155 11.83 4.81 32.79
N GLU A 156 10.65 5.26 33.24
CA GLU A 156 10.35 6.69 33.35
C GLU A 156 11.12 7.28 34.55
N ASP A 157 12.25 7.91 34.23
CA ASP A 157 13.28 8.38 35.17
C ASP A 157 13.44 9.92 35.12
N PRO A 158 13.51 10.64 36.27
CA PRO A 158 13.77 12.09 36.32
C PRO A 158 15.09 12.55 35.66
N ARG A 159 16.01 11.63 35.34
CA ARG A 159 17.22 11.90 34.55
C ARG A 159 16.93 12.09 33.06
N ARG A 160 15.80 11.63 32.52
CA ARG A 160 15.44 11.73 31.09
C ARG A 160 15.49 13.18 30.59
N ILE A 161 14.70 14.07 31.19
CA ILE A 161 14.66 15.50 30.80
C ILE A 161 15.99 16.22 31.06
N PHE A 162 16.72 15.81 32.10
CA PHE A 162 18.03 16.38 32.41
C PHE A 162 19.09 16.00 31.36
N ALA A 163 19.12 14.73 30.93
CA ALA A 163 20.06 14.25 29.92
C ALA A 163 19.86 14.97 28.58
N ILE A 164 18.60 15.12 28.14
CA ILE A 164 18.24 15.90 26.94
C ILE A 164 18.70 17.35 27.07
N PHE A 165 18.36 18.02 28.18
CA PHE A 165 18.74 19.42 28.39
C PHE A 165 20.26 19.59 28.43
N ASN A 166 20.98 18.69 29.09
CA ASN A 166 22.44 18.71 29.19
C ASN A 166 23.10 18.49 27.82
N GLU A 167 22.64 17.54 27.01
CA GLU A 167 23.14 17.31 25.64
C GLU A 167 22.94 18.54 24.73
N ILE A 168 21.80 19.24 24.85
CA ILE A 168 21.52 20.49 24.13
C ILE A 168 22.40 21.66 24.63
N TRP A 169 22.70 21.69 25.94
CA TRP A 169 23.60 22.67 26.56
C TRP A 169 25.06 22.44 26.20
N GLU A 170 25.55 21.20 26.22
CA GLU A 170 26.90 20.81 25.79
C GLU A 170 27.10 21.07 24.28
N ALA A 171 26.05 20.90 23.47
CA ALA A 171 26.04 21.32 22.07
C ALA A 171 26.07 22.85 21.86
N GLY A 172 26.03 23.65 22.94
CA GLY A 172 26.10 25.11 22.92
C GLY A 172 24.82 25.82 22.48
N LEU A 173 23.70 25.10 22.34
CA LEU A 173 22.46 25.59 21.74
C LEU A 173 21.53 26.33 22.70
N VAL A 174 21.89 26.44 23.98
CA VAL A 174 21.07 27.11 25.01
C VAL A 174 21.94 27.89 26.01
N HIS A 175 21.33 28.77 26.79
CA HIS A 175 21.98 29.51 27.87
C HIS A 175 21.88 28.75 29.21
N GLU A 176 22.86 28.96 30.09
CA GLU A 176 22.95 28.32 31.41
C GLU A 176 21.91 28.89 32.40
N SER A 177 21.68 30.20 32.40
CA SER A 177 20.61 30.84 33.17
C SER A 177 19.53 31.45 32.26
N VAL A 178 18.29 31.42 32.73
CA VAL A 178 17.13 31.99 32.02
C VAL A 178 17.20 33.53 31.99
N ASP A 179 17.77 34.15 33.02
CA ASP A 179 17.92 35.60 33.12
C ASP A 179 19.10 36.17 32.29
N SER A 180 19.81 35.35 31.49
CA SER A 180 20.95 35.78 30.67
C SER A 180 20.59 36.25 29.25
N ASP A 181 19.30 36.48 29.00
CA ASP A 181 18.81 37.15 27.78
C ASP A 181 19.13 38.67 27.83
N ASP A 182 20.43 39.00 27.78
CA ASP A 182 20.91 40.35 27.45
C ASP A 182 20.43 40.72 26.04
N VAL A 183 19.32 41.46 25.99
CA VAL A 183 18.53 41.76 24.78
C VAL A 183 19.35 42.51 23.71
N ASP A 184 20.46 43.16 24.09
CA ASP A 184 21.28 44.00 23.22
C ASP A 184 22.40 43.26 22.44
N ASN A 185 22.61 41.95 22.66
CA ASN A 185 23.70 41.22 21.99
C ASN A 185 23.28 40.49 20.70
N VAL A 186 23.72 41.04 19.57
CA VAL A 186 23.54 40.53 18.18
C VAL A 186 24.19 39.14 17.96
N SER A 187 24.89 38.59 18.96
CA SER A 187 25.51 37.25 18.93
C SER A 187 24.58 36.09 19.33
N ASN A 188 23.36 36.35 19.82
CA ASN A 188 22.51 35.32 20.45
C ASN A 188 21.62 34.52 19.47
N ASP A 189 21.71 34.72 18.16
CA ASP A 189 20.85 34.04 17.17
C ASP A 189 21.18 32.55 16.94
N ASN A 190 22.32 32.07 17.47
CA ASN A 190 22.73 30.66 17.41
C ASN A 190 22.21 29.81 18.58
N LYS A 191 21.25 30.32 19.37
CA LYS A 191 20.73 29.64 20.57
C LYS A 191 19.19 29.66 20.64
N CYS A 192 18.64 28.68 21.34
CA CYS A 192 17.23 28.59 21.65
C CYS A 192 16.82 29.68 22.66
N TRP A 193 15.66 30.29 22.42
CA TRP A 193 15.00 31.20 23.35
C TRP A 193 14.40 30.40 24.52
N ARG A 194 14.69 30.78 25.77
CA ARG A 194 14.10 30.10 26.93
C ARG A 194 12.65 30.54 27.12
N ILE A 195 11.73 29.58 27.07
CA ILE A 195 10.33 29.79 27.41
C ILE A 195 10.14 29.32 28.86
N HIS A 196 9.64 30.20 29.71
CA HIS A 196 9.31 29.84 31.10
C HIS A 196 8.11 28.90 31.14
N THR A 197 8.21 27.86 31.95
CA THR A 197 7.06 27.07 32.41
C THR A 197 6.17 27.90 33.34
N ARG A 198 4.91 27.49 33.41
CA ARG A 198 4.00 27.79 34.52
C ARG A 198 3.22 26.54 34.88
N GLN A 199 2.48 26.56 35.97
CA GLN A 199 1.47 25.54 36.22
C GLN A 199 0.26 25.78 35.30
N ALA A 200 -0.26 24.70 34.70
CA ALA A 200 -1.57 24.70 34.08
C ALA A 200 -2.66 24.99 35.15
N THR A 201 -3.66 25.79 34.79
CA THR A 201 -4.81 26.04 35.67
C THR A 201 -5.79 24.87 35.61
N LYS A 202 -6.60 24.69 36.66
CA LYS A 202 -7.69 23.70 36.66
C LYS A 202 -8.60 23.82 35.44
N ALA A 203 -8.92 25.04 35.03
CA ALA A 203 -9.78 25.28 33.87
C ALA A 203 -9.16 24.78 32.55
N GLU A 204 -7.84 24.92 32.38
CA GLU A 204 -7.12 24.43 31.19
C GLU A 204 -7.02 22.89 31.18
N VAL A 205 -6.70 22.28 32.33
CA VAL A 205 -6.66 20.80 32.44
C VAL A 205 -8.06 20.21 32.19
N CYS A 206 -9.11 20.86 32.69
CA CYS A 206 -10.49 20.45 32.48
C CYS A 206 -11.05 20.73 31.06
N LEU A 207 -10.23 21.14 30.09
CA LEU A 207 -10.59 21.13 28.67
C LEU A 207 -10.51 19.72 28.05
N ILE A 208 -9.81 18.80 28.72
CA ILE A 208 -9.59 17.41 28.28
C ILE A 208 -9.99 16.42 29.39
N HIS A 209 -9.61 16.72 30.63
CA HIS A 209 -9.86 15.83 31.75
C HIS A 209 -11.13 16.21 32.53
N THR A 210 -11.74 15.21 33.16
CA THR A 210 -12.83 15.42 34.10
C THR A 210 -12.37 16.21 35.33
N PRO A 211 -13.24 17.04 35.94
CA PRO A 211 -12.98 17.66 37.24
C PRO A 211 -12.61 16.65 38.33
N GLU A 212 -13.15 15.44 38.24
CA GLU A 212 -12.90 14.29 39.11
C GLU A 212 -11.45 13.79 38.99
N HIS A 213 -10.94 13.58 37.77
CA HIS A 213 -9.54 13.21 37.54
C HIS A 213 -8.57 14.28 38.07
N TYR A 214 -8.85 15.56 37.82
CA TYR A 214 -8.05 16.65 38.38
C TYR A 214 -7.97 16.58 39.92
N LEU A 215 -9.12 16.36 40.58
CA LEU A 215 -9.20 16.25 42.05
C LEU A 215 -8.51 14.99 42.57
N PHE A 216 -8.54 13.88 41.81
CA PHE A 216 -7.79 12.67 42.14
C PHE A 216 -6.28 12.93 42.15
N VAL A 217 -5.73 13.55 41.11
CA VAL A 217 -4.29 13.87 41.04
C VAL A 217 -3.90 14.91 42.09
N GLU A 218 -4.72 15.93 42.35
CA GLU A 218 -4.52 16.91 43.42
C GLU A 218 -4.44 16.24 44.80
N ALA A 219 -5.30 15.25 45.06
CA ALA A 219 -5.31 14.52 46.33
C ALA A 219 -4.03 13.70 46.59
N LEU A 220 -3.24 13.36 45.56
CA LEU A 220 -1.97 12.62 45.70
C LEU A 220 -0.96 13.35 46.60
N GLN A 221 -0.94 14.70 46.58
CA GLN A 221 -0.05 15.50 47.42
C GLN A 221 -0.20 15.19 48.91
N ASN A 222 -1.40 14.80 49.35
CA ASN A 222 -1.76 14.60 50.75
C ASN A 222 -1.76 13.13 51.19
N LYS A 223 -1.46 12.19 50.28
CA LYS A 223 -1.43 10.74 50.59
C LYS A 223 -0.13 10.34 51.27
N THR A 224 -0.22 9.33 52.12
CA THR A 224 0.93 8.66 52.72
C THR A 224 1.61 7.73 51.70
N PRO A 225 2.91 7.38 51.89
CA PRO A 225 3.61 6.43 50.99
C PRO A 225 2.91 5.07 50.85
N LEU A 226 2.23 4.59 51.89
CA LEU A 226 1.46 3.33 51.85
C LEU A 226 0.21 3.44 50.97
N GLU A 227 -0.47 4.59 50.96
CA GLU A 227 -1.63 4.83 50.08
C GLU A 227 -1.20 5.02 48.63
N LEU A 228 -0.05 5.66 48.39
CA LEU A 228 0.54 5.81 47.06
C LEU A 228 1.01 4.44 46.51
N GLN A 229 1.64 3.61 47.35
CA GLN A 229 2.01 2.23 47.00
C GLN A 229 0.80 1.33 46.74
N ALA A 230 -0.35 1.56 47.41
CA ALA A 230 -1.58 0.85 47.11
C ALA A 230 -2.09 1.20 45.70
N LEU A 231 -2.19 2.49 45.38
CA LEU A 231 -2.59 2.96 44.04
C LEU A 231 -1.65 2.46 42.94
N TYR A 232 -0.34 2.49 43.17
CA TYR A 232 0.68 1.94 42.25
C TYR A 232 0.39 0.49 41.81
N ARG A 233 -0.17 -0.34 42.71
CA ARG A 233 -0.44 -1.76 42.44
C ARG A 233 -1.81 -2.02 41.81
N GLU A 234 -2.70 -1.04 41.83
CA GLU A 234 -4.07 -1.14 41.31
C GLU A 234 -4.18 -0.54 39.89
N MET A 235 -3.27 0.35 39.52
CA MET A 235 -3.31 1.09 38.25
C MET A 235 -2.27 0.56 37.25
N ASP A 236 -2.56 0.69 35.96
CA ASP A 236 -1.69 0.17 34.90
C ASP A 236 -0.46 1.06 34.67
N SER A 237 0.73 0.43 34.77
CA SER A 237 2.00 0.96 34.26
C SER A 237 2.27 2.42 34.64
N ILE A 238 2.19 2.75 35.93
CA ILE A 238 2.24 4.13 36.44
C ILE A 238 2.72 4.20 37.89
N TYR A 239 3.45 5.26 38.28
CA TYR A 239 3.79 5.55 39.67
C TYR A 239 3.39 6.96 40.11
N PHE A 240 3.31 7.14 41.43
CA PHE A 240 2.91 8.41 42.06
C PHE A 240 3.80 8.76 43.25
N ASN A 241 4.06 10.05 43.44
CA ASN A 241 4.60 10.60 44.68
C ASN A 241 3.92 11.94 45.02
N ASN A 242 4.22 12.51 46.19
CA ASN A 242 3.58 13.76 46.64
C ASN A 242 3.86 14.98 45.72
N SER A 243 4.88 14.90 44.85
CA SER A 243 5.24 15.95 43.87
C SER A 243 4.65 15.72 42.47
N THR A 244 3.89 14.63 42.26
CA THR A 244 3.30 14.29 40.95
C THR A 244 2.41 15.41 40.43
N PHE A 245 1.50 15.95 41.27
CA PHE A 245 0.55 16.99 40.84
C PHE A 245 1.26 18.26 40.36
N ASP A 246 2.19 18.81 41.15
CA ASP A 246 2.92 20.02 40.77
C ASP A 246 3.74 19.81 39.49
N SER A 247 4.33 18.63 39.33
CA SER A 247 5.12 18.25 38.15
C SER A 247 4.25 18.10 36.91
N ALA A 248 3.07 17.46 37.02
CA ALA A 248 2.10 17.31 35.95
C ALA A 248 1.50 18.66 35.51
N LEU A 249 1.22 19.57 36.45
CA LEU A 249 0.80 20.93 36.10
C LEU A 249 1.90 21.73 35.40
N LEU A 250 3.18 21.53 35.75
CA LEU A 250 4.32 22.16 35.07
C LEU A 250 4.56 21.57 33.67
N ALA A 251 4.36 20.27 33.47
CA ALA A 251 4.46 19.61 32.17
C ALA A 251 3.39 20.14 31.20
N ALA A 252 2.11 20.10 31.62
CA ALA A 252 1.00 20.60 30.83
C ALA A 252 1.14 22.11 30.55
N GLY A 253 1.51 22.90 31.56
CA GLY A 253 1.77 24.34 31.41
C GLY A 253 2.98 24.64 30.51
N GLY A 254 4.00 23.79 30.50
CA GLY A 254 5.13 23.86 29.59
C GLY A 254 4.73 23.60 28.12
N ALA A 255 3.92 22.58 27.88
CA ALA A 255 3.35 22.31 26.54
C ALA A 255 2.47 23.47 26.07
N ILE A 256 1.62 24.01 26.95
CA ILE A 256 0.78 25.19 26.67
C ILE A 256 1.66 26.39 26.25
N GLU A 257 2.66 26.77 27.05
CA GLU A 257 3.48 27.96 26.74
C GLU A 257 4.35 27.78 25.48
N ALA A 258 4.84 26.57 25.21
CA ALA A 258 5.51 26.26 23.95
C ALA A 258 4.59 26.51 22.74
N CYS A 259 3.36 25.96 22.77
CA CYS A 259 2.39 26.13 21.69
C CYS A 259 1.93 27.60 21.56
N ARG A 260 1.62 28.28 22.67
CA ARG A 260 1.24 29.71 22.68
C ARG A 260 2.33 30.57 22.06
N ALA A 261 3.58 30.40 22.44
CA ALA A 261 4.69 31.20 21.92
C ALA A 261 4.89 31.04 20.40
N VAL A 262 4.62 29.84 19.87
CA VAL A 262 4.60 29.56 18.42
C VAL A 262 3.42 30.22 17.73
N VAL A 263 2.20 30.07 18.26
CA VAL A 263 0.98 30.64 17.66
C VAL A 263 1.01 32.18 17.67
N MET A 264 1.52 32.79 18.75
CA MET A 264 1.77 34.23 18.87
C MET A 264 2.92 34.74 17.97
N GLY A 265 3.76 33.85 17.44
CA GLY A 265 4.92 34.20 16.60
C GLY A 265 6.15 34.71 17.36
N HIS A 266 6.17 34.60 18.70
CA HIS A 266 7.35 34.93 19.53
C HIS A 266 8.55 34.04 19.17
N VAL A 267 8.29 32.76 18.90
CA VAL A 267 9.25 31.79 18.37
C VAL A 267 8.71 31.17 17.09
N ARG A 268 9.58 30.69 16.19
CA ARG A 268 9.13 30.05 14.94
C ARG A 268 8.50 28.68 15.23
N ASN A 269 9.21 27.94 16.06
CA ASN A 269 8.92 26.59 16.52
C ASN A 269 9.47 26.44 17.94
N ALA A 270 9.08 25.39 18.66
CA ALA A 270 9.53 25.15 20.02
C ALA A 270 9.76 23.66 20.30
N ILE A 271 10.64 23.35 21.26
CA ILE A 271 10.75 22.05 21.92
C ILE A 271 10.44 22.20 23.41
N ALA A 272 9.61 21.31 23.94
CA ALA A 272 9.22 21.26 25.34
C ALA A 272 9.74 19.96 25.98
N ILE A 273 10.81 20.11 26.77
CA ILE A 273 11.48 19.03 27.48
C ILE A 273 10.76 18.85 28.83
N ILE A 274 9.61 18.18 28.78
CA ILE A 274 8.63 18.07 29.89
C ILE A 274 8.54 16.65 30.44
N ARG A 275 8.12 16.52 31.70
CA ARG A 275 7.66 15.25 32.30
C ARG A 275 6.77 15.52 33.53
N PRO A 276 5.84 14.64 33.91
CA PRO A 276 5.49 13.34 33.29
C PRO A 276 4.98 13.47 31.84
N PRO A 277 5.05 12.39 31.05
CA PRO A 277 4.43 12.33 29.72
C PRO A 277 2.90 12.47 29.81
N GLY A 278 2.24 12.55 28.65
CA GLY A 278 0.81 12.83 28.51
C GLY A 278 0.03 11.87 27.62
N HIS A 279 0.58 11.36 26.52
CA HIS A 279 -0.25 10.82 25.42
C HIS A 279 -1.20 9.65 25.77
N HIS A 280 -0.87 8.81 26.76
CA HIS A 280 -1.73 7.74 27.27
C HIS A 280 -2.80 8.19 28.27
N ALA A 281 -2.70 9.38 28.85
CA ALA A 281 -3.63 9.83 29.90
C ALA A 281 -5.03 10.07 29.34
N GLU A 282 -5.99 9.31 29.84
CA GLU A 282 -7.40 9.39 29.46
C GLU A 282 -8.12 10.55 30.15
N SER A 283 -9.32 10.89 29.68
CA SER A 283 -10.11 11.98 30.27
C SER A 283 -10.48 11.73 31.75
N THR A 284 -10.54 10.48 32.19
CA THR A 284 -10.97 10.07 33.54
C THR A 284 -9.87 9.47 34.41
N GLU A 285 -8.74 9.06 33.83
CA GLU A 285 -7.70 8.32 34.57
C GLU A 285 -6.30 8.48 33.95
N PRO A 286 -5.24 8.32 34.74
CA PRO A 286 -3.87 8.29 34.26
C PRO A 286 -3.43 6.86 33.91
N SER A 287 -2.58 6.69 32.90
CA SER A 287 -2.14 5.39 32.35
C SER A 287 -0.80 5.55 31.64
N GLY A 288 0.00 4.49 31.47
CA GLY A 288 1.23 4.50 30.68
C GLY A 288 2.21 5.62 31.07
N PHE A 289 2.51 5.74 32.36
CA PHE A 289 3.29 6.82 32.99
C PHE A 289 2.70 8.25 32.85
N CYS A 290 1.58 8.43 32.15
CA CYS A 290 1.00 9.72 31.82
C CYS A 290 -0.04 10.17 32.86
N ILE A 291 0.06 11.43 33.32
CA ILE A 291 -0.80 11.96 34.40
C ILE A 291 -1.92 12.87 33.85
N PHE A 292 -1.53 13.85 33.03
CA PHE A 292 -2.42 14.73 32.29
C PHE A 292 -1.94 14.75 30.84
N ASN A 293 -2.87 14.77 29.89
CA ASN A 293 -2.55 14.69 28.48
C ASN A 293 -2.09 16.06 27.97
N ASN A 294 -0.77 16.29 28.07
CA ASN A 294 -0.10 17.57 27.85
C ASN A 294 -0.44 18.20 26.48
N VAL A 295 -0.37 17.39 25.42
CA VAL A 295 -0.56 17.83 24.02
C VAL A 295 -2.02 18.21 23.72
N PRO A 296 -3.04 17.39 24.01
CA PRO A 296 -4.46 17.77 23.91
C PRO A 296 -4.83 19.02 24.71
N ILE A 297 -4.31 19.18 25.93
CA ILE A 297 -4.55 20.39 26.74
C ILE A 297 -3.99 21.61 26.00
N ALA A 298 -2.74 21.55 25.54
CA ALA A 298 -2.11 22.66 24.81
C ALA A 298 -2.86 22.99 23.50
N ALA A 299 -3.34 21.98 22.77
CA ALA A 299 -4.14 22.14 21.56
C ALA A 299 -5.47 22.88 21.84
N ARG A 300 -6.24 22.44 22.85
CA ARG A 300 -7.51 23.08 23.24
C ARG A 300 -7.31 24.50 23.76
N VAL A 301 -6.27 24.76 24.55
CA VAL A 301 -5.92 26.12 24.98
C VAL A 301 -5.61 27.02 23.77
N CYS A 302 -4.86 26.53 22.78
CA CYS A 302 -4.56 27.33 21.59
C CYS A 302 -5.78 27.59 20.69
N GLN A 303 -6.70 26.62 20.55
CA GLN A 303 -7.97 26.83 19.85
C GLN A 303 -8.85 27.87 20.55
N ASN A 304 -8.91 27.85 21.88
CA ASN A 304 -9.73 28.77 22.69
C ASN A 304 -9.16 30.20 22.73
N ASP A 305 -7.84 30.34 22.88
CA ASP A 305 -7.17 31.65 22.96
C ASP A 305 -6.97 32.31 21.58
N PHE A 306 -6.87 31.51 20.50
CA PHE A 306 -6.56 32.00 19.15
C PHE A 306 -7.49 31.42 18.06
N PRO A 307 -8.83 31.49 18.21
CA PRO A 307 -9.78 30.83 17.30
C PRO A 307 -9.69 31.31 15.83
N GLU A 308 -9.18 32.52 15.61
CA GLU A 308 -8.99 33.11 14.28
C GLU A 308 -7.66 32.70 13.59
N THR A 309 -6.69 32.14 14.32
CA THR A 309 -5.32 31.89 13.82
C THR A 309 -4.71 30.55 14.24
N CYS A 310 -5.44 29.73 14.99
CA CYS A 310 -5.08 28.38 15.40
C CYS A 310 -6.34 27.49 15.51
N ARG A 311 -7.05 27.30 14.39
CA ARG A 311 -8.27 26.49 14.34
C ARG A 311 -7.96 25.02 14.04
N LYS A 312 -7.23 24.76 12.96
CA LYS A 312 -6.86 23.41 12.50
C LYS A 312 -5.53 23.00 13.13
N ILE A 313 -5.50 21.94 13.91
CA ILE A 313 -4.28 21.43 14.55
C ILE A 313 -3.97 20.02 14.03
N VAL A 314 -2.71 19.75 13.70
CA VAL A 314 -2.22 18.37 13.56
C VAL A 314 -1.51 17.99 14.85
N ILE A 315 -1.88 16.83 15.40
CA ILE A 315 -1.08 16.14 16.40
C ILE A 315 -0.48 14.92 15.71
N LEU A 316 0.84 14.91 15.56
CA LEU A 316 1.58 13.75 15.08
C LEU A 316 2.25 13.08 16.26
N ASP A 317 1.97 11.80 16.47
CA ASP A 317 2.59 10.96 17.48
C ASP A 317 3.56 9.99 16.82
N TRP A 318 4.84 10.09 17.20
CA TRP A 318 5.90 9.17 16.76
C TRP A 318 6.50 8.38 17.94
N ASP A 319 5.91 8.49 19.13
CA ASP A 319 6.17 7.56 20.22
C ASP A 319 5.87 6.13 19.73
N VAL A 320 6.64 5.15 20.20
CA VAL A 320 6.47 3.77 19.73
C VAL A 320 5.15 3.15 20.20
N HIS A 321 4.51 3.73 21.22
CA HIS A 321 3.20 3.33 21.73
C HIS A 321 2.08 4.21 21.14
N HIS A 322 0.89 3.63 21.01
CA HIS A 322 -0.29 4.39 20.58
C HIS A 322 -0.77 5.34 21.70
N GLY A 323 -0.77 6.65 21.44
CA GLY A 323 -1.37 7.66 22.31
C GLY A 323 -2.90 7.62 22.34
N ASN A 324 -3.47 6.55 22.93
CA ASN A 324 -4.91 6.31 23.07
C ASN A 324 -5.67 7.52 23.63
N GLY A 325 -5.13 8.18 24.66
CA GLY A 325 -5.76 9.35 25.26
C GLY A 325 -5.83 10.57 24.32
N ILE A 326 -4.89 10.70 23.37
CA ILE A 326 -4.96 11.73 22.31
C ILE A 326 -6.04 11.36 21.29
N GLN A 327 -6.07 10.09 20.85
CA GLN A 327 -7.09 9.57 19.93
C GLN A 327 -8.51 9.83 20.49
N HIS A 328 -8.76 9.45 21.74
CA HIS A 328 -10.08 9.59 22.37
C HIS A 328 -10.46 11.07 22.64
N ALA A 329 -9.50 11.94 22.95
CA ALA A 329 -9.76 13.37 23.18
C ALA A 329 -10.25 14.15 21.94
N PHE A 330 -10.07 13.60 20.73
CA PHE A 330 -10.38 14.27 19.46
C PHE A 330 -11.13 13.39 18.44
N TYR A 331 -11.63 12.21 18.83
CA TYR A 331 -12.14 11.21 17.91
C TYR A 331 -13.30 11.70 17.01
N ASP A 332 -14.08 12.67 17.50
CA ASP A 332 -15.21 13.31 16.80
C ASP A 332 -14.92 14.74 16.28
N ASP A 333 -13.69 15.26 16.42
CA ASP A 333 -13.36 16.65 16.08
C ASP A 333 -12.87 16.83 14.62
N PRO A 334 -13.56 17.60 13.77
CA PRO A 334 -13.13 17.82 12.39
C PRO A 334 -11.91 18.74 12.24
N ASN A 335 -11.50 19.45 13.30
CA ASN A 335 -10.44 20.46 13.30
C ASN A 335 -9.15 20.00 13.98
N VAL A 336 -9.11 18.78 14.56
CA VAL A 336 -7.87 18.17 15.06
C VAL A 336 -7.63 16.87 14.31
N LEU A 337 -6.48 16.78 13.65
CA LEU A 337 -6.04 15.59 12.93
C LEU A 337 -4.99 14.88 13.78
N TYR A 338 -5.32 13.68 14.28
CA TYR A 338 -4.38 12.80 14.97
C TYR A 338 -3.78 11.79 13.99
N ILE A 339 -2.46 11.66 14.00
CA ILE A 339 -1.72 10.65 13.24
C ILE A 339 -0.73 9.97 14.19
N SER A 340 -0.73 8.65 14.26
CA SER A 340 0.17 7.88 15.14
C SER A 340 0.92 6.80 14.36
N LEU A 341 2.23 6.68 14.58
CA LEU A 341 3.08 5.61 14.05
C LEU A 341 3.62 4.79 15.22
N HIS A 342 3.02 3.64 15.49
CA HIS A 342 3.28 2.87 16.72
C HIS A 342 3.40 1.38 16.43
N VAL A 343 4.07 0.63 17.31
CA VAL A 343 4.09 -0.84 17.27
C VAL A 343 2.76 -1.37 17.79
N PHE A 344 2.10 -2.24 17.03
CA PHE A 344 0.76 -2.75 17.37
C PHE A 344 0.74 -4.28 17.53
N LYS A 345 1.38 -5.00 16.60
CA LYS A 345 1.47 -6.47 16.63
C LYS A 345 0.12 -7.17 16.81
N GLY A 346 -0.92 -6.66 16.15
CA GLY A 346 -2.30 -7.17 16.26
C GLY A 346 -2.90 -7.01 17.66
N GLY A 347 -2.57 -5.94 18.37
CA GLY A 347 -3.03 -5.68 19.75
C GLY A 347 -2.24 -6.41 20.84
N SER A 348 -1.07 -6.95 20.52
CA SER A 348 -0.21 -7.64 21.52
C SER A 348 0.93 -6.79 22.09
N PHE A 349 1.15 -5.57 21.57
CA PHE A 349 2.05 -4.58 22.14
C PHE A 349 1.26 -3.49 22.90
N TYR A 350 1.86 -2.90 23.94
CA TYR A 350 1.21 -1.93 24.81
C TYR A 350 0.77 -0.66 24.04
N PRO A 351 -0.44 -0.10 24.30
CA PRO A 351 -1.42 -0.46 25.32
C PRO A 351 -2.31 -1.68 24.96
N GLY A 352 -2.24 -2.19 23.73
CA GLY A 352 -2.98 -3.38 23.30
C GLY A 352 -4.47 -3.15 22.97
N ASN A 353 -4.93 -1.89 22.98
CA ASN A 353 -6.31 -1.54 22.65
C ASN A 353 -6.62 -1.87 21.16
N PRO A 354 -7.76 -2.51 20.85
CA PRO A 354 -8.15 -2.79 19.46
C PRO A 354 -8.32 -1.53 18.60
N ASP A 355 -8.60 -0.38 19.22
CA ASP A 355 -8.80 0.91 18.56
C ASP A 355 -7.50 1.59 18.07
N ALA A 356 -6.34 1.01 18.35
CA ALA A 356 -5.06 1.40 17.75
C ALA A 356 -4.92 0.92 16.28
N ASP A 357 -5.81 0.04 15.78
CA ASP A 357 -5.77 -0.47 14.42
C ASP A 357 -6.05 0.61 13.34
N LEU A 358 -5.58 0.38 12.11
CA LEU A 358 -5.69 1.28 10.95
C LEU A 358 -7.14 1.51 10.48
N THR A 359 -8.07 0.69 10.96
CA THR A 359 -9.49 0.76 10.65
C THR A 359 -10.20 1.88 11.42
N TYR A 360 -9.65 2.33 12.56
CA TYR A 360 -10.23 3.35 13.43
C TYR A 360 -9.92 4.76 12.92
N CYS A 361 -10.82 5.30 12.10
CA CYS A 361 -10.61 6.54 11.34
C CYS A 361 -11.26 7.79 11.97
N GLY A 362 -11.76 7.72 13.21
CA GLY A 362 -12.57 8.76 13.84
C GLY A 362 -14.06 8.55 13.58
N GLU A 363 -14.92 9.32 14.25
CA GLU A 363 -16.37 9.19 14.14
C GLU A 363 -17.09 10.53 13.93
N GLY A 364 -18.38 10.48 13.58
CA GLY A 364 -19.21 11.68 13.46
C GLY A 364 -18.58 12.75 12.54
N PRO A 365 -18.45 14.02 13.00
CA PRO A 365 -17.74 15.05 12.25
C PRO A 365 -16.22 14.83 12.10
N GLY A 366 -15.59 14.11 13.03
CA GLY A 366 -14.17 13.74 13.06
C GLY A 366 -13.81 12.55 12.16
N LEU A 367 -14.78 11.93 11.48
CA LEU A 367 -14.51 10.82 10.57
C LEU A 367 -13.52 11.21 9.46
N GLY A 368 -12.42 10.45 9.38
CA GLY A 368 -11.27 10.70 8.53
C GLY A 368 -10.18 11.57 9.17
N ARG A 369 -10.30 11.96 10.46
CA ARG A 369 -9.30 12.76 11.20
C ARG A 369 -8.44 11.95 12.17
N ASN A 370 -8.67 10.65 12.27
CA ASN A 370 -7.79 9.72 12.96
C ASN A 370 -7.02 8.87 11.94
N VAL A 371 -5.70 8.77 12.09
CA VAL A 371 -4.83 7.99 11.19
C VAL A 371 -3.81 7.18 11.98
N ASN A 372 -4.16 5.92 12.26
CA ASN A 372 -3.23 4.97 12.84
C ASN A 372 -2.36 4.33 11.75
N ILE A 373 -1.06 4.20 12.01
CA ILE A 373 -0.08 3.43 11.23
C ILE A 373 0.48 2.34 12.17
N PRO A 374 -0.23 1.20 12.30
CA PRO A 374 0.09 0.16 13.28
C PRO A 374 1.14 -0.81 12.73
N TRP A 375 2.39 -0.69 13.18
CA TRP A 375 3.45 -1.60 12.75
C TRP A 375 3.17 -3.05 13.22
N GLU A 376 3.27 -3.99 12.29
CA GLU A 376 3.03 -5.42 12.52
C GLU A 376 4.06 -6.07 13.46
N ASP A 377 5.28 -5.53 13.55
CA ASP A 377 6.37 -6.01 14.40
C ASP A 377 7.36 -4.87 14.74
N HIS A 378 8.34 -5.19 15.60
CA HIS A 378 9.50 -4.34 15.92
C HIS A 378 10.50 -4.28 14.75
N GLY A 379 11.64 -3.61 14.96
CA GLY A 379 12.72 -3.52 13.96
C GLY A 379 12.45 -2.52 12.83
N MET A 380 11.44 -1.67 12.97
CA MET A 380 11.18 -0.54 12.05
C MET A 380 12.22 0.56 12.30
N GLY A 381 12.85 1.08 11.24
CA GLY A 381 13.88 2.10 11.33
C GLY A 381 13.66 3.27 10.37
N ASP A 382 14.75 3.93 9.98
CA ASP A 382 14.70 5.15 9.15
C ASP A 382 13.95 4.94 7.83
N ALA A 383 14.07 3.77 7.19
CA ALA A 383 13.47 3.51 5.89
C ALA A 383 11.93 3.46 5.98
N GLU A 384 11.41 2.78 6.99
CA GLU A 384 9.98 2.54 7.22
C GLU A 384 9.26 3.83 7.63
N TYR A 385 9.83 4.57 8.58
CA TYR A 385 9.27 5.84 9.03
C TYR A 385 9.29 6.89 7.92
N ILE A 386 10.39 7.01 7.16
CA ILE A 386 10.45 7.94 6.02
C ILE A 386 9.49 7.51 4.89
N TYR A 387 9.32 6.21 4.65
CA TYR A 387 8.34 5.71 3.68
C TYR A 387 6.91 6.05 4.09
N ALA A 388 6.50 5.77 5.33
CA ALA A 388 5.19 6.15 5.86
C ALA A 388 4.97 7.67 5.82
N PHE A 389 5.99 8.47 6.12
CA PHE A 389 5.93 9.92 6.00
C PHE A 389 5.69 10.39 4.57
N GLN A 390 6.39 9.81 3.59
CA GLN A 390 6.23 10.19 2.17
C GLN A 390 4.90 9.72 1.58
N GLN A 391 4.41 8.55 1.96
CA GLN A 391 3.22 7.92 1.37
C GLN A 391 1.90 8.30 2.06
N VAL A 392 1.91 8.59 3.37
CA VAL A 392 0.70 8.82 4.19
C VAL A 392 0.75 10.16 4.90
N VAL A 393 1.70 10.35 5.83
CA VAL A 393 1.69 11.49 6.77
C VAL A 393 1.72 12.82 6.03
N ILE A 394 2.75 13.05 5.19
CA ILE A 394 2.92 14.34 4.51
C ILE A 394 1.83 14.62 3.48
N PRO A 395 1.36 13.67 2.64
CA PRO A 395 0.19 13.88 1.80
C PRO A 395 -1.07 14.30 2.57
N ILE A 396 -1.40 13.59 3.66
CA ILE A 396 -2.59 13.86 4.48
C ILE A 396 -2.47 15.23 5.18
N VAL A 397 -1.35 15.48 5.86
CA VAL A 397 -1.09 16.74 6.57
C VAL A 397 -1.05 17.94 5.62
N SER A 398 -0.56 17.76 4.39
CA SER A 398 -0.57 18.82 3.36
C SER A 398 -1.98 19.10 2.81
N GLU A 399 -2.87 18.10 2.74
CA GLU A 399 -4.28 18.30 2.37
C GLU A 399 -5.10 18.89 3.53
N PHE A 400 -4.75 18.57 4.78
CA PHE A 400 -5.39 19.13 5.97
C PHE A 400 -5.05 20.61 6.17
N ASP A 401 -3.82 21.01 5.84
CA ASP A 401 -3.34 22.40 5.90
C ASP A 401 -3.50 23.03 7.31
N PRO A 402 -2.83 22.49 8.36
CA PRO A 402 -3.01 22.96 9.73
C PRO A 402 -2.43 24.36 9.99
N ASP A 403 -3.01 25.05 10.97
CA ASP A 403 -2.52 26.32 11.51
C ASP A 403 -1.38 26.13 12.53
N LEU A 404 -1.32 24.95 13.17
CA LEU A 404 -0.30 24.52 14.13
C LEU A 404 -0.05 23.01 14.00
N VAL A 405 1.22 22.61 14.02
CA VAL A 405 1.62 21.21 14.18
C VAL A 405 2.16 21.01 15.60
N ILE A 406 1.63 20.01 16.32
CA ILE A 406 2.20 19.55 17.58
C ILE A 406 2.74 18.13 17.35
N ILE A 407 3.98 17.88 17.75
CA ILE A 407 4.57 16.54 17.73
C ILE A 407 4.54 16.01 19.16
N SER A 408 3.77 14.96 19.37
CA SER A 408 3.83 14.06 20.52
C SER A 408 5.09 13.20 20.33
N ALA A 409 6.15 13.54 21.05
CA ALA A 409 7.51 13.19 20.69
C ALA A 409 8.14 12.23 21.70
N GLY A 410 7.75 10.96 21.61
CA GLY A 410 8.53 9.86 22.16
C GLY A 410 9.86 9.66 21.44
N PHE A 411 10.81 9.00 22.10
CA PHE A 411 12.07 8.58 21.49
C PHE A 411 12.42 7.13 21.84
N ASP A 412 11.42 6.32 22.16
CA ASP A 412 11.51 4.87 22.38
C ASP A 412 11.42 4.06 21.07
N ALA A 413 11.00 4.68 19.97
CA ALA A 413 11.22 4.12 18.64
C ALA A 413 12.71 4.20 18.20
N ALA A 414 13.60 4.81 19.01
CA ALA A 414 14.98 5.09 18.64
C ALA A 414 15.93 3.88 18.81
N GLU A 415 17.01 3.86 18.01
CA GLU A 415 18.08 2.85 18.09
C GLU A 415 18.55 2.60 19.54
N GLY A 416 18.40 1.35 20.00
CA GLY A 416 18.86 0.92 21.32
C GLY A 416 17.94 1.25 22.50
N ASP A 417 16.71 1.72 22.27
CA ASP A 417 15.68 1.66 23.30
C ASP A 417 15.18 0.21 23.49
N ALA A 418 15.06 -0.23 24.74
CA ALA A 418 14.75 -1.61 25.07
C ALA A 418 13.25 -1.91 25.10
N LEU A 419 12.38 -0.89 25.18
CA LEU A 419 10.92 -1.09 25.25
C LEU A 419 10.28 -1.04 23.86
N GLY A 420 10.66 -0.09 23.01
CA GLY A 420 10.09 0.02 21.66
C GLY A 420 10.61 -1.01 20.66
N GLY A 421 11.88 -1.42 20.76
CA GLY A 421 12.49 -2.41 19.86
C GLY A 421 12.64 -1.95 18.39
N CYS A 422 12.50 -0.66 18.12
CA CYS A 422 12.72 -0.06 16.80
C CYS A 422 14.15 0.47 16.64
N GLU A 423 14.51 0.84 15.41
CA GLU A 423 15.88 1.22 15.02
C GLU A 423 15.93 2.62 14.37
N VAL A 424 15.03 3.54 14.73
CA VAL A 424 15.03 4.91 14.19
C VAL A 424 16.26 5.66 14.69
N THR A 425 17.05 6.20 13.77
CA THR A 425 18.28 6.92 14.13
C THR A 425 17.95 8.38 14.48
N PRO A 426 18.85 9.10 15.18
CA PRO A 426 18.74 10.55 15.34
C PRO A 426 18.60 11.31 14.01
N ALA A 427 19.15 10.77 12.90
CA ALA A 427 18.97 11.35 11.57
C ALA A 427 17.53 11.11 11.06
N GLY A 428 16.93 9.95 11.30
CA GLY A 428 15.52 9.67 11.02
C GLY A 428 14.59 10.73 11.61
N TYR A 429 14.68 10.97 12.93
CA TYR A 429 13.91 12.03 13.62
C TYR A 429 14.17 13.43 13.04
N ALA A 430 15.41 13.74 12.66
CA ALA A 430 15.75 15.01 12.02
C ALA A 430 15.08 15.17 10.64
N HIS A 431 15.06 14.13 9.80
CA HIS A 431 14.34 14.15 8.51
C HIS A 431 12.83 14.24 8.68
N MET A 432 12.24 13.47 9.62
CA MET A 432 10.82 13.57 9.97
C MET A 432 10.43 15.00 10.38
N THR A 433 11.20 15.61 11.29
CA THR A 433 11.03 17.01 11.71
C THR A 433 11.11 17.96 10.51
N HIS A 434 12.15 17.82 9.67
CA HIS A 434 12.37 18.68 8.52
C HIS A 434 11.21 18.62 7.51
N MET A 435 10.66 17.43 7.27
CA MET A 435 9.53 17.21 6.36
C MET A 435 8.25 17.92 6.84
N LEU A 436 8.04 18.01 8.16
CA LEU A 436 6.89 18.70 8.76
C LEU A 436 7.08 20.22 8.88
N MET A 437 8.32 20.71 9.03
CA MET A 437 8.61 22.15 9.14
C MET A 437 8.20 22.99 7.91
N ARG A 438 7.86 22.36 6.79
CA ARG A 438 7.31 23.01 5.59
C ARG A 438 5.80 23.26 5.67
N ILE A 439 5.11 22.65 6.63
CA ILE A 439 3.66 22.72 6.87
C ILE A 439 3.36 23.87 7.85
N GLY A 440 2.15 24.44 7.81
CA GLY A 440 1.68 25.39 8.84
C GLY A 440 2.56 26.63 8.99
N GLN A 441 3.22 27.05 7.89
CA GLN A 441 4.21 28.14 7.89
C GLN A 441 5.40 27.91 8.83
N GLY A 442 5.67 26.65 9.21
CA GLY A 442 6.71 26.25 10.17
C GLY A 442 6.30 26.37 11.64
N LYS A 443 5.04 26.71 11.94
CA LYS A 443 4.49 26.74 13.30
C LYS A 443 4.41 25.32 13.87
N MET A 444 5.40 24.98 14.69
CA MET A 444 5.54 23.63 15.25
C MET A 444 5.95 23.67 16.73
N ALA A 445 5.31 22.85 17.56
CA ALA A 445 5.76 22.54 18.91
C ALA A 445 6.07 21.05 19.03
N VAL A 446 7.23 20.69 19.57
CA VAL A 446 7.63 19.30 19.86
C VAL A 446 7.56 19.10 21.36
N CYS A 447 6.69 18.22 21.84
CA CYS A 447 6.44 17.95 23.26
C CYS A 447 6.94 16.55 23.62
N LEU A 448 7.81 16.44 24.62
CA LEU A 448 8.42 15.18 25.01
C LEU A 448 7.41 14.19 25.63
N GLU A 449 7.43 12.94 25.16
CA GLU A 449 6.63 11.82 25.70
C GLU A 449 7.55 10.70 26.23
N GLY A 450 7.58 9.52 25.61
CA GLY A 450 8.40 8.35 25.97
C GLY A 450 9.87 8.38 25.52
N GLY A 451 10.52 7.22 25.50
CA GLY A 451 11.97 7.05 25.30
C GLY A 451 12.76 6.96 26.60
N TYR A 452 13.47 5.85 26.80
CA TYR A 452 13.97 5.39 28.10
C TYR A 452 15.47 5.08 28.09
N ASN A 453 16.07 4.83 26.92
CA ASN A 453 17.52 4.88 26.77
C ASN A 453 18.03 6.34 26.80
N LEU A 454 18.61 6.76 27.93
CA LEU A 454 19.13 8.11 28.17
C LEU A 454 20.09 8.65 27.08
N LYS A 455 20.81 7.78 26.37
CA LYS A 455 21.70 8.20 25.27
C LYS A 455 20.93 8.39 23.95
N SER A 456 20.00 7.49 23.65
CA SER A 456 19.21 7.53 22.41
C SER A 456 18.22 8.68 22.42
N ILE A 457 17.52 8.91 23.53
CA ILE A 457 16.62 10.06 23.72
C ILE A 457 17.37 11.40 23.58
N SER A 458 18.52 11.56 24.23
CA SER A 458 19.29 12.81 24.20
C SER A 458 19.84 13.12 22.80
N ARG A 459 20.42 12.12 22.12
CA ARG A 459 20.90 12.29 20.72
C ARG A 459 19.77 12.62 19.76
N SER A 460 18.61 11.97 19.89
CA SER A 460 17.46 12.17 19.00
C SER A 460 16.82 13.53 19.23
N ALA A 461 16.58 13.91 20.48
CA ALA A 461 16.08 15.25 20.83
C ALA A 461 17.04 16.38 20.43
N LEU A 462 18.36 16.18 20.53
CA LEU A 462 19.36 17.11 19.99
C LEU A 462 19.26 17.24 18.46
N ALA A 463 19.09 16.14 17.73
CA ALA A 463 18.97 16.15 16.27
C ALA A 463 17.68 16.85 15.80
N VAL A 464 16.56 16.64 16.50
CA VAL A 464 15.32 17.40 16.33
C VAL A 464 15.56 18.89 16.61
N THR A 465 16.17 19.23 17.74
CA THR A 465 16.46 20.63 18.14
C THR A 465 17.32 21.35 17.10
N ARG A 466 18.39 20.72 16.60
CA ARG A 466 19.23 21.25 15.51
C ARG A 466 18.41 21.51 14.24
N THR A 467 17.50 20.61 13.89
CA THR A 467 16.62 20.76 12.72
C THR A 467 15.65 21.92 12.89
N LEU A 468 15.02 22.07 14.07
CA LEU A 468 14.15 23.21 14.39
C LEU A 468 14.90 24.55 14.24
N MET A 469 16.18 24.58 14.61
CA MET A 469 17.10 25.71 14.43
C MET A 469 17.61 25.89 12.98
N LEU A 470 17.05 25.18 12.00
CA LEU A 470 17.42 25.19 10.57
C LEU A 470 18.83 24.66 10.25
N GLN A 471 19.45 23.88 11.14
CA GLN A 471 20.62 23.09 10.75
C GLN A 471 20.17 21.96 9.81
N PRO A 472 20.92 21.65 8.75
CA PRO A 472 20.56 20.56 7.84
C PRO A 472 20.61 19.22 8.60
N PRO A 473 19.64 18.32 8.38
CA PRO A 473 19.68 16.99 8.99
C PRO A 473 20.86 16.19 8.44
N ASP A 474 21.42 15.31 9.28
CA ASP A 474 22.46 14.37 8.86
C ASP A 474 21.97 13.45 7.75
N ARG A 475 22.89 12.85 6.99
CA ARG A 475 22.51 11.92 5.92
C ARG A 475 22.05 10.60 6.53
N LEU A 476 20.89 10.13 6.08
CA LEU A 476 20.45 8.74 6.26
C LEU A 476 21.39 7.78 5.48
N ALA A 477 21.22 6.47 5.71
CA ALA A 477 21.91 5.43 4.95
C ALA A 477 21.66 5.57 3.43
N ALA A 478 22.59 5.04 2.62
CA ALA A 478 22.50 5.16 1.15
C ALA A 478 21.53 4.14 0.53
N ASP A 479 21.22 3.09 1.27
CA ASP A 479 20.53 1.86 0.87
C ASP A 479 19.25 1.61 1.68
N LEU A 480 18.53 2.69 2.00
CA LEU A 480 17.19 2.63 2.60
C LEU A 480 16.23 1.86 1.69
N ASN A 481 15.87 0.65 2.11
CA ASN A 481 14.79 -0.14 1.53
C ASN A 481 13.86 -0.54 2.67
N PRO A 482 12.58 -0.11 2.68
CA PRO A 482 11.67 -0.45 3.77
C PRO A 482 11.32 -1.94 3.77
N ASN A 483 11.18 -2.50 4.96
CA ASN A 483 10.73 -3.88 5.19
C ASN A 483 9.37 -4.16 4.52
N GLU A 484 9.18 -5.38 4.01
CA GLU A 484 7.95 -5.77 3.29
C GLU A 484 6.69 -5.65 4.17
N SER A 485 6.79 -5.95 5.47
CA SER A 485 5.72 -5.73 6.46
C SER A 485 5.33 -4.26 6.56
N ALA A 486 6.30 -3.34 6.65
CA ALA A 486 6.03 -1.91 6.70
C ALA A 486 5.39 -1.39 5.41
N VAL A 487 5.83 -1.88 4.25
CA VAL A 487 5.20 -1.55 2.96
C VAL A 487 3.76 -2.04 2.93
N ARG A 488 3.49 -3.27 3.38
CA ARG A 488 2.13 -3.83 3.50
C ARG A 488 1.25 -2.99 4.44
N THR A 489 1.73 -2.68 5.64
CA THR A 489 1.03 -1.81 6.61
C THR A 489 0.67 -0.47 5.97
N VAL A 490 1.63 0.20 5.34
CA VAL A 490 1.41 1.52 4.71
C VAL A 490 0.40 1.45 3.55
N GLU A 491 0.42 0.41 2.72
CA GLU A 491 -0.59 0.23 1.66
C GLU A 491 -1.99 -0.11 2.22
N GLN A 492 -2.09 -0.84 3.34
CA GLN A 492 -3.36 -1.05 4.05
C GLN A 492 -3.91 0.24 4.67
N VAL A 493 -3.04 1.05 5.31
CA VAL A 493 -3.41 2.38 5.82
C VAL A 493 -3.88 3.29 4.67
N LYS A 494 -3.17 3.30 3.54
CA LYS A 494 -3.62 4.03 2.33
C LYS A 494 -4.99 3.55 1.87
N ARG A 495 -5.24 2.24 1.84
CA ARG A 495 -6.55 1.68 1.48
C ARG A 495 -7.66 2.21 2.41
N ALA A 496 -7.46 2.15 3.73
CA ALA A 496 -8.43 2.66 4.70
C ALA A 496 -8.68 4.17 4.54
N GLN A 497 -7.61 4.96 4.48
CA GLN A 497 -7.64 6.43 4.44
C GLN A 497 -8.05 7.02 3.07
N SER A 498 -7.96 6.24 1.99
CA SER A 498 -8.35 6.68 0.64
C SER A 498 -9.82 7.12 0.52
N LYS A 499 -10.67 6.63 1.44
CA LYS A 499 -12.09 6.97 1.63
C LYS A 499 -12.29 8.46 1.99
N PHE A 500 -11.34 9.07 2.69
CA PHE A 500 -11.48 10.41 3.31
C PHE A 500 -10.59 11.47 2.66
N TRP A 501 -9.37 11.10 2.25
CA TRP A 501 -8.33 12.02 1.78
C TRP A 501 -8.18 11.99 0.26
N LYS A 502 -8.27 13.13 -0.43
CA LYS A 502 -8.17 13.17 -1.91
C LYS A 502 -6.81 12.73 -2.42
N CYS A 503 -5.73 13.05 -1.69
CA CYS A 503 -4.34 12.75 -2.04
C CYS A 503 -3.98 11.26 -2.01
N ILE A 504 -4.73 10.43 -1.27
CA ILE A 504 -4.42 9.00 -1.09
C ILE A 504 -5.06 8.16 -2.20
N TYR A 505 -4.26 7.34 -2.89
CA TYR A 505 -4.67 6.42 -3.95
C TYR A 505 -4.03 5.03 -3.76
N PRO A 506 -4.65 3.95 -4.30
CA PRO A 506 -5.91 3.91 -5.06
C PRO A 506 -7.13 4.24 -4.20
N LYS A 507 -8.26 4.60 -4.84
CA LYS A 507 -9.52 4.88 -4.13
C LYS A 507 -10.24 3.59 -3.76
N HIS A 508 -10.67 3.48 -2.50
CA HIS A 508 -11.55 2.41 -2.07
C HIS A 508 -12.87 2.45 -2.85
N ILE A 509 -13.27 1.29 -3.37
CA ILE A 509 -14.58 1.03 -3.95
C ILE A 509 -15.23 -0.03 -3.04
N GLY A 510 -16.46 0.20 -2.59
CA GLY A 510 -17.18 -0.73 -1.71
C GLY A 510 -18.67 -0.39 -1.58
N PRO A 511 -19.47 -1.16 -0.83
CA PRO A 511 -20.94 -1.13 -0.78
C PRO A 511 -21.58 0.24 -0.53
N SER A 512 -20.91 1.12 0.21
CA SER A 512 -21.36 2.50 0.44
C SER A 512 -21.32 3.38 -0.82
N THR A 513 -20.60 2.97 -1.86
CA THR A 513 -20.56 3.64 -3.16
C THR A 513 -21.76 3.21 -4.00
N PRO A 514 -22.64 4.12 -4.47
CA PRO A 514 -23.87 3.74 -5.19
C PRO A 514 -23.65 2.89 -6.45
N ALA A 515 -22.48 3.00 -7.09
CA ALA A 515 -22.11 2.22 -8.27
C ALA A 515 -21.68 0.77 -7.94
N PHE A 516 -21.41 0.44 -6.67
CA PHE A 516 -20.84 -0.86 -6.28
C PHE A 516 -21.74 -2.05 -6.62
N SER A 517 -23.06 -1.89 -6.44
CA SER A 517 -24.07 -2.88 -6.84
C SER A 517 -24.13 -3.17 -8.35
N SER A 518 -23.38 -2.43 -9.17
CA SER A 518 -23.22 -2.63 -10.60
C SER A 518 -21.75 -2.95 -10.98
N THR A 519 -20.93 -3.37 -10.02
CA THR A 519 -19.56 -3.86 -10.27
C THR A 519 -19.54 -5.37 -10.46
N THR A 520 -18.45 -5.88 -11.03
CA THR A 520 -18.20 -7.31 -11.25
C THR A 520 -16.70 -7.52 -11.17
N ARG A 521 -16.23 -8.62 -10.57
CA ARG A 521 -14.79 -8.86 -10.45
C ARG A 521 -14.19 -9.11 -11.83
N LEU A 522 -13.04 -8.48 -12.09
CA LEU A 522 -12.44 -8.46 -13.44
C LEU A 522 -12.09 -9.87 -13.96
N HIS A 523 -11.79 -10.82 -13.07
CA HIS A 523 -11.50 -12.21 -13.46
C HIS A 523 -12.71 -12.93 -14.09
N GLU A 524 -13.92 -12.69 -13.60
CA GLU A 524 -15.16 -13.21 -14.20
C GLU A 524 -15.41 -12.62 -15.59
N VAL A 525 -15.20 -11.30 -15.73
CA VAL A 525 -15.33 -10.59 -17.01
C VAL A 525 -14.34 -11.14 -18.03
N LEU A 526 -13.09 -11.39 -17.62
CA LEU A 526 -12.05 -11.98 -18.46
C LEU A 526 -12.40 -13.40 -18.89
N ARG A 527 -12.80 -14.29 -17.97
CA ARG A 527 -13.15 -15.67 -18.36
C ARG A 527 -14.36 -15.71 -19.28
N LYS A 528 -15.38 -14.89 -18.99
CA LYS A 528 -16.56 -14.76 -19.86
C LYS A 528 -16.20 -14.27 -21.27
N PHE A 529 -15.23 -13.35 -21.37
CA PHE A 529 -14.69 -12.90 -22.66
C PHE A 529 -13.95 -14.03 -23.40
N GLN A 530 -13.03 -14.76 -22.75
CA GLN A 530 -12.35 -15.92 -23.34
C GLN A 530 -13.35 -16.98 -23.84
N SER A 531 -14.32 -17.36 -22.99
CA SER A 531 -15.36 -18.34 -23.35
C SER A 531 -16.17 -17.91 -24.59
N LEU A 532 -16.47 -16.61 -24.72
CA LEU A 532 -17.15 -16.06 -25.90
C LEU A 532 -16.26 -16.03 -27.15
N ASN A 533 -14.96 -15.74 -27.02
CA ASN A 533 -14.01 -15.80 -28.14
C ASN A 533 -13.86 -17.24 -28.65
N MET A 534 -13.59 -18.19 -27.75
CA MET A 534 -13.48 -19.62 -28.07
C MET A 534 -14.77 -20.16 -28.72
N ALA A 535 -15.94 -19.70 -28.29
CA ALA A 535 -17.20 -20.04 -28.93
C ALA A 535 -17.36 -19.46 -30.34
N GLN A 536 -16.84 -18.26 -30.61
CA GLN A 536 -16.91 -17.59 -31.92
C GLN A 536 -15.84 -18.10 -32.90
N GLU A 537 -14.57 -18.14 -32.50
CA GLU A 537 -13.45 -18.51 -33.35
C GLU A 537 -13.30 -20.02 -33.52
N HIS A 538 -13.67 -20.81 -32.50
CA HIS A 538 -13.37 -22.24 -32.42
C HIS A 538 -14.61 -23.10 -32.20
N CYS A 539 -15.81 -22.51 -32.18
CA CYS A 539 -17.09 -23.21 -31.99
C CYS A 539 -17.19 -24.00 -30.67
N MET A 540 -16.30 -23.74 -29.70
CA MET A 540 -16.25 -24.42 -28.40
C MET A 540 -17.48 -24.08 -27.54
N ILE A 541 -17.81 -24.96 -26.61
CA ILE A 541 -18.99 -24.87 -25.74
C ILE A 541 -18.61 -25.06 -24.27
N PRO A 542 -19.23 -24.36 -23.31
CA PRO A 542 -19.03 -24.64 -21.89
C PRO A 542 -19.48 -26.06 -21.52
N LEU A 543 -18.68 -26.78 -20.74
CA LEU A 543 -19.06 -28.08 -20.18
C LEU A 543 -19.85 -27.88 -18.87
N GLN A 544 -20.85 -28.74 -18.64
CA GLN A 544 -21.68 -28.67 -17.44
C GLN A 544 -21.08 -29.51 -16.32
N ILE A 545 -20.69 -28.87 -15.22
CA ILE A 545 -20.24 -29.57 -14.01
C ILE A 545 -21.45 -29.88 -13.13
N ILE A 546 -21.81 -31.16 -13.05
CA ILE A 546 -22.97 -31.66 -12.32
C ILE A 546 -22.52 -32.22 -10.97
N ARG A 547 -21.87 -31.37 -10.18
CA ARG A 547 -21.45 -31.64 -8.79
C ARG A 547 -21.69 -30.37 -7.98
N ASP A 548 -22.53 -30.44 -6.94
CA ASP A 548 -23.04 -29.23 -6.29
C ASP A 548 -21.95 -28.43 -5.54
N ASP A 549 -20.83 -29.07 -5.20
CA ASP A 549 -19.63 -28.49 -4.60
C ASP A 549 -18.63 -27.88 -5.61
N LEU A 550 -18.74 -28.19 -6.89
CA LEU A 550 -17.87 -27.64 -7.95
C LEU A 550 -18.63 -26.74 -8.94
N ARG A 551 -19.97 -26.81 -8.99
CA ARG A 551 -20.78 -26.15 -10.02
C ARG A 551 -20.61 -24.64 -10.01
N GLU A 552 -20.79 -23.99 -8.86
CA GLU A 552 -20.75 -22.53 -8.76
C GLU A 552 -19.36 -21.98 -9.12
N THR A 553 -18.30 -22.63 -8.63
CA THR A 553 -16.90 -22.24 -8.90
C THR A 553 -16.50 -22.44 -10.36
N PHE A 554 -17.01 -23.46 -11.05
CA PHE A 554 -16.52 -23.85 -12.38
C PHE A 554 -17.51 -23.64 -13.55
N GLU A 555 -18.67 -23.03 -13.32
CA GLU A 555 -19.56 -22.58 -14.40
C GLU A 555 -18.82 -21.59 -15.32
N HIS A 556 -18.83 -21.86 -16.63
CA HIS A 556 -18.03 -21.17 -17.66
C HIS A 556 -16.48 -21.25 -17.55
N ASN A 557 -15.93 -21.83 -16.49
CA ASN A 557 -14.48 -22.06 -16.36
C ASN A 557 -13.99 -23.30 -17.14
N VAL A 558 -14.87 -24.23 -17.52
CA VAL A 558 -14.55 -25.38 -18.38
C VAL A 558 -15.22 -25.24 -19.75
N VAL A 559 -14.44 -25.29 -20.82
CA VAL A 559 -14.89 -25.06 -22.21
C VAL A 559 -14.26 -26.11 -23.14
N ALA A 560 -15.02 -26.72 -24.05
CA ALA A 560 -14.52 -27.80 -24.92
C ALA A 560 -14.94 -27.65 -26.39
N THR A 561 -14.14 -28.19 -27.31
CA THR A 561 -14.53 -28.33 -28.73
C THR A 561 -15.72 -29.27 -28.88
N ARG A 562 -16.45 -29.22 -30.00
CA ARG A 562 -17.74 -29.95 -30.12
C ARG A 562 -17.62 -31.46 -30.23
N ASN A 563 -16.52 -31.96 -30.78
CA ASN A 563 -16.34 -33.36 -31.13
C ASN A 563 -15.36 -34.06 -30.17
N PHE A 564 -15.09 -33.47 -29.00
CA PHE A 564 -14.14 -33.98 -28.01
C PHE A 564 -14.49 -35.38 -27.45
N MET A 565 -15.73 -35.82 -27.61
CA MET A 565 -16.22 -37.15 -27.26
C MET A 565 -16.03 -38.20 -28.38
N GLU A 566 -15.62 -37.78 -29.58
CA GLU A 566 -15.41 -38.64 -30.76
C GLU A 566 -13.96 -39.19 -30.83
N LYS A 567 -13.67 -40.06 -31.81
CA LYS A 567 -12.36 -40.73 -31.95
C LYS A 567 -11.28 -39.77 -32.52
N HIS A 568 -10.80 -38.87 -31.67
CA HIS A 568 -9.81 -37.84 -31.99
C HIS A 568 -8.70 -37.75 -30.91
N PRO A 569 -7.52 -37.17 -31.23
CA PRO A 569 -6.53 -36.84 -30.22
C PRO A 569 -6.99 -35.62 -29.41
N LEU A 570 -6.99 -35.75 -28.09
CA LEU A 570 -7.56 -34.79 -27.15
C LEU A 570 -6.44 -34.07 -26.39
N LEU A 571 -6.45 -32.74 -26.39
CA LEU A 571 -5.59 -31.91 -25.55
C LEU A 571 -6.41 -31.31 -24.39
N VAL A 572 -6.01 -31.58 -23.15
CA VAL A 572 -6.67 -31.07 -21.95
C VAL A 572 -5.73 -30.10 -21.25
N ILE A 573 -6.13 -28.83 -21.19
CA ILE A 573 -5.32 -27.73 -20.65
C ILE A 573 -5.89 -27.32 -19.29
N PHE A 574 -5.07 -27.40 -18.25
CA PHE A 574 -5.36 -26.89 -16.91
C PHE A 574 -4.49 -25.68 -16.65
N HIS A 575 -5.07 -24.49 -16.51
CA HIS A 575 -4.29 -23.25 -16.39
C HIS A 575 -4.85 -22.26 -15.36
N ASP A 576 -3.94 -21.56 -14.67
CA ASP A 576 -4.26 -20.38 -13.87
C ASP A 576 -4.81 -19.23 -14.78
N PRO A 577 -5.54 -18.22 -14.24
CA PRO A 577 -6.10 -17.13 -15.04
C PRO A 577 -5.01 -16.24 -15.65
N PRO A 578 -5.22 -15.69 -16.86
CA PRO A 578 -4.23 -14.89 -17.58
C PRO A 578 -3.78 -13.67 -16.78
N ASN A 579 -2.53 -13.27 -16.97
CA ASN A 579 -1.98 -12.11 -16.27
C ASN A 579 -2.38 -10.78 -16.92
N LEU A 580 -2.48 -9.74 -16.09
CA LEU A 580 -2.75 -8.37 -16.48
C LEU A 580 -1.55 -7.49 -16.19
N THR A 581 -0.99 -6.87 -17.23
CA THR A 581 0.07 -5.86 -17.10
C THR A 581 -0.55 -4.48 -17.19
N LEU A 582 -0.29 -3.62 -16.19
CA LEU A 582 -0.78 -2.24 -16.16
C LEU A 582 0.36 -1.23 -16.33
N SER A 583 0.10 -0.16 -17.06
CA SER A 583 0.96 1.02 -17.13
C SER A 583 0.15 2.23 -16.65
N PRO A 584 0.32 2.67 -15.40
CA PRO A 584 -0.42 3.82 -14.89
C PRO A 584 0.08 5.11 -15.55
N ASP A 585 -0.77 6.13 -15.60
CA ASP A 585 -0.39 7.46 -16.05
C ASP A 585 0.79 7.99 -15.21
N PRO A 586 1.93 8.35 -15.81
CA PRO A 586 3.17 8.64 -15.08
C PRO A 586 3.14 9.99 -14.33
N VAL A 587 2.08 10.80 -14.49
CA VAL A 587 1.91 12.09 -13.83
C VAL A 587 0.82 12.03 -12.75
N THR A 588 -0.27 11.32 -13.03
CA THR A 588 -1.46 11.27 -12.16
C THR A 588 -1.61 9.97 -11.38
N GLY A 589 -0.82 8.95 -11.69
CA GLY A 589 -0.88 7.62 -11.08
C GLY A 589 -2.15 6.82 -11.40
N LYS A 590 -3.03 7.36 -12.26
CA LYS A 590 -4.31 6.72 -12.60
C LYS A 590 -4.11 5.54 -13.54
N THR A 591 -4.83 4.46 -13.28
CA THR A 591 -4.96 3.32 -14.18
C THR A 591 -6.12 3.55 -15.13
N GLU A 592 -5.83 3.57 -16.42
CA GLU A 592 -6.82 3.74 -17.50
C GLU A 592 -6.84 2.47 -18.35
N LEU A 593 -8.04 2.00 -18.74
CA LEU A 593 -8.23 0.69 -19.38
C LEU A 593 -7.40 0.48 -20.65
N HIS A 594 -7.11 1.55 -21.40
CA HIS A 594 -6.33 1.48 -22.64
C HIS A 594 -4.83 1.23 -22.42
N ASN A 595 -4.34 1.38 -21.18
CA ASN A 595 -2.96 1.06 -20.77
C ASN A 595 -2.88 -0.23 -19.94
N MET A 596 -3.94 -1.05 -19.96
CA MET A 596 -3.97 -2.39 -19.40
C MET A 596 -3.87 -3.42 -20.53
N TRP A 597 -3.00 -4.41 -20.35
CA TRP A 597 -2.68 -5.44 -21.33
C TRP A 597 -2.98 -6.82 -20.76
N LEU A 598 -3.75 -7.62 -21.49
CA LEU A 598 -4.04 -9.02 -21.15
C LEU A 598 -3.04 -9.94 -21.84
N ALA A 599 -2.25 -10.67 -21.05
CA ALA A 599 -1.36 -11.72 -21.52
C ALA A 599 -2.15 -13.03 -21.63
N ASP A 600 -2.68 -13.30 -22.83
CA ASP A 600 -3.40 -14.54 -23.14
C ASP A 600 -2.64 -15.35 -24.20
N VAL A 601 -1.62 -16.06 -23.73
CA VAL A 601 -0.79 -16.95 -24.55
C VAL A 601 -1.51 -18.30 -24.77
N VAL A 602 -2.31 -18.75 -23.80
CA VAL A 602 -2.96 -20.07 -23.81
C VAL A 602 -4.01 -20.16 -24.93
N GLU A 603 -4.94 -19.20 -25.03
CA GLU A 603 -5.98 -19.21 -26.08
C GLU A 603 -5.35 -19.15 -27.48
N LYS A 604 -4.39 -18.24 -27.68
CA LYS A 604 -3.84 -17.90 -29.00
C LYS A 604 -2.82 -18.90 -29.53
N ASP A 605 -1.84 -19.26 -28.71
CA ASP A 605 -0.69 -20.09 -29.13
C ASP A 605 -0.89 -21.58 -28.85
N TYR A 606 -1.80 -21.99 -27.95
CA TYR A 606 -2.05 -23.39 -27.65
C TYR A 606 -3.42 -23.88 -28.12
N VAL A 607 -4.54 -23.31 -27.64
CA VAL A 607 -5.90 -23.77 -28.00
C VAL A 607 -6.13 -23.65 -29.51
N GLY A 608 -5.98 -22.43 -30.06
CA GLY A 608 -6.20 -22.21 -31.49
C GLY A 608 -5.21 -22.97 -32.39
N TRP A 609 -3.99 -23.24 -31.90
CA TRP A 609 -3.02 -24.08 -32.62
C TRP A 609 -3.45 -25.55 -32.66
N ALA A 610 -3.88 -26.10 -31.53
CA ALA A 610 -4.25 -27.50 -31.40
C ALA A 610 -5.42 -27.84 -32.34
N ILE A 611 -6.44 -26.99 -32.35
CA ILE A 611 -7.62 -27.13 -33.22
C ILE A 611 -7.24 -27.06 -34.71
N ARG A 612 -6.36 -26.12 -35.10
CA ARG A 612 -5.86 -26.03 -36.49
C ARG A 612 -5.07 -27.27 -36.93
N ASN A 613 -4.45 -27.98 -35.99
CA ASN A 613 -3.72 -29.22 -36.25
C ASN A 613 -4.56 -30.49 -35.99
N GLY A 614 -5.88 -30.35 -35.83
CA GLY A 614 -6.81 -31.47 -35.68
C GLY A 614 -6.68 -32.21 -34.35
N PHE A 615 -6.46 -31.48 -33.27
CA PHE A 615 -6.74 -31.93 -31.91
C PHE A 615 -8.10 -31.38 -31.47
N GLU A 616 -8.87 -32.18 -30.74
CA GLU A 616 -9.97 -31.67 -29.92
C GLU A 616 -9.39 -31.12 -28.61
N VAL A 617 -10.06 -30.15 -27.99
CA VAL A 617 -9.52 -29.43 -26.82
C VAL A 617 -10.56 -29.34 -25.70
N ILE A 618 -10.13 -29.60 -24.46
CA ILE A 618 -10.82 -29.17 -23.23
C ILE A 618 -9.92 -28.15 -22.54
N ASP A 619 -10.42 -26.94 -22.37
CA ASP A 619 -9.78 -25.83 -21.68
C ASP A 619 -10.39 -25.64 -20.28
N VAL A 620 -9.56 -25.72 -19.25
CA VAL A 620 -9.92 -25.64 -17.83
C VAL A 620 -9.18 -24.48 -17.18
N ASN A 621 -9.90 -23.40 -16.89
CA ASN A 621 -9.37 -22.32 -16.08
C ASN A 621 -9.60 -22.57 -14.59
N VAL A 622 -8.55 -22.48 -13.78
CA VAL A 622 -8.64 -22.58 -12.32
C VAL A 622 -8.65 -21.17 -11.74
N PRO A 623 -9.77 -20.68 -11.17
CA PRO A 623 -9.84 -19.32 -10.64
C PRO A 623 -8.91 -19.14 -9.41
N LYS A 624 -8.47 -17.90 -9.18
CA LYS A 624 -7.60 -17.55 -8.04
C LYS A 624 -8.38 -17.29 -6.74
N VAL A 625 -9.70 -17.12 -6.83
CA VAL A 625 -10.65 -16.87 -5.74
C VAL A 625 -11.97 -17.51 -6.16
N GLU A 626 -12.73 -18.09 -5.23
CA GLU A 626 -14.10 -18.55 -5.54
C GLU A 626 -15.07 -17.38 -5.81
N PRO A 627 -16.10 -17.58 -6.66
CA PRO A 627 -17.17 -16.59 -6.82
C PRO A 627 -17.83 -16.27 -5.47
N ILE A 628 -17.81 -14.99 -5.10
CA ILE A 628 -18.32 -14.53 -3.81
C ILE A 628 -19.76 -14.09 -3.98
N GLN A 629 -20.70 -14.76 -3.31
CA GLN A 629 -22.13 -14.46 -3.43
C GLN A 629 -22.50 -13.08 -2.83
N GLU A 630 -21.81 -12.66 -1.76
CA GLU A 630 -21.93 -11.34 -1.14
C GLU A 630 -20.56 -10.67 -1.08
N ASP A 631 -20.18 -9.96 -2.14
CA ASP A 631 -18.94 -9.17 -2.19
C ASP A 631 -19.14 -7.83 -1.47
N ASP A 632 -18.28 -7.53 -0.51
CA ASP A 632 -18.22 -6.27 0.25
C ASP A 632 -17.18 -5.28 -0.31
N GLY A 633 -16.57 -5.60 -1.46
CA GLY A 633 -15.53 -4.80 -2.10
C GLY A 633 -14.21 -4.75 -1.31
N GLU A 634 -14.09 -5.51 -0.23
CA GLU A 634 -12.88 -5.55 0.60
C GLU A 634 -11.73 -6.28 -0.12
N TYR A 635 -10.56 -6.27 0.50
CA TYR A 635 -9.42 -6.99 -0.07
C TYR A 635 -9.61 -8.48 0.16
N VAL A 636 -9.76 -9.24 -0.92
CA VAL A 636 -9.79 -10.70 -0.86
C VAL A 636 -8.43 -11.23 -1.28
N HIS A 637 -7.76 -11.90 -0.35
CA HIS A 637 -6.55 -12.65 -0.65
C HIS A 637 -6.88 -13.74 -1.68
N ALA A 638 -5.93 -14.02 -2.58
CA ALA A 638 -6.06 -15.20 -3.44
C ALA A 638 -6.06 -16.47 -2.59
N ASP A 639 -6.89 -17.44 -2.95
CA ASP A 639 -6.92 -18.76 -2.33
C ASP A 639 -5.50 -19.34 -2.28
N THR A 640 -5.18 -19.98 -1.15
CA THR A 640 -3.87 -20.60 -0.95
C THR A 640 -3.58 -21.64 -2.02
N TYR A 641 -2.30 -21.96 -2.19
CA TYR A 641 -1.87 -22.99 -3.11
C TYR A 641 -2.52 -24.35 -2.80
N GLU A 642 -2.65 -24.66 -1.51
CA GLU A 642 -3.28 -25.87 -0.98
C GLU A 642 -4.78 -25.93 -1.33
N GLU A 643 -5.53 -24.86 -1.08
CA GLU A 643 -6.97 -24.78 -1.39
C GLU A 643 -7.24 -24.90 -2.90
N ARG A 644 -6.47 -24.19 -3.73
CA ARG A 644 -6.60 -24.28 -5.19
C ARG A 644 -6.16 -25.63 -5.73
N ALA A 645 -5.14 -26.25 -5.14
CA ALA A 645 -4.76 -27.61 -5.47
C ALA A 645 -5.92 -28.57 -5.22
N ASP A 646 -6.52 -28.57 -4.03
CA ASP A 646 -7.59 -29.52 -3.68
C ASP A 646 -8.87 -29.35 -4.52
N LYS A 647 -9.22 -28.12 -4.91
CA LYS A 647 -10.28 -27.86 -5.89
C LYS A 647 -9.92 -28.41 -7.28
N THR A 648 -8.68 -28.18 -7.74
CA THR A 648 -8.21 -28.67 -9.05
C THR A 648 -8.15 -30.20 -9.11
N LYS A 649 -7.76 -30.88 -8.02
CA LYS A 649 -7.77 -32.36 -7.93
C LYS A 649 -9.17 -32.92 -8.19
N GLN A 650 -10.16 -32.38 -7.49
CA GLN A 650 -11.55 -32.84 -7.57
C GLN A 650 -12.15 -32.58 -8.96
N LEU A 651 -11.83 -31.43 -9.57
CA LEU A 651 -12.24 -31.14 -10.94
C LEU A 651 -11.54 -32.04 -11.97
N ALA A 652 -10.24 -32.29 -11.83
CA ALA A 652 -9.48 -33.14 -12.75
C ALA A 652 -9.99 -34.58 -12.74
N ALA A 653 -10.26 -35.13 -11.55
CA ALA A 653 -10.92 -36.45 -11.39
C ALA A 653 -12.32 -36.46 -12.01
N TYR A 654 -13.15 -35.44 -11.73
CA TYR A 654 -14.50 -35.34 -12.31
C TYR A 654 -14.48 -35.30 -13.84
N ILE A 655 -13.58 -34.50 -14.45
CA ILE A 655 -13.44 -34.43 -15.91
C ILE A 655 -12.94 -35.76 -16.47
N TRP A 656 -12.00 -36.43 -15.82
CA TRP A 656 -11.55 -37.75 -16.26
C TRP A 656 -12.70 -38.76 -16.28
N GLU A 657 -13.35 -38.97 -15.13
CA GLU A 657 -14.39 -40.00 -14.93
C GLU A 657 -15.66 -39.78 -15.76
N ASN A 658 -16.05 -38.52 -16.02
CA ASN A 658 -17.32 -38.21 -16.69
C ASN A 658 -17.16 -37.86 -18.17
N TYR A 659 -16.00 -37.36 -18.59
CA TYR A 659 -15.80 -36.78 -19.92
C TYR A 659 -14.68 -37.44 -20.73
N ILE A 660 -13.59 -37.91 -20.12
CA ILE A 660 -12.46 -38.48 -20.86
C ILE A 660 -12.56 -40.01 -20.94
N GLU A 661 -12.56 -40.69 -19.79
CA GLU A 661 -12.54 -42.15 -19.67
C GLU A 661 -13.74 -42.88 -20.32
N PRO A 662 -14.98 -42.33 -20.30
CA PRO A 662 -16.11 -42.98 -20.97
C PRO A 662 -16.08 -42.89 -22.51
N HIS A 663 -15.19 -42.08 -23.09
CA HIS A 663 -15.18 -41.74 -24.51
C HIS A 663 -13.95 -42.26 -25.25
N GLN A 664 -14.01 -42.28 -26.59
CA GLN A 664 -13.06 -43.02 -27.42
C GLN A 664 -11.92 -42.14 -27.97
N ALA A 665 -11.38 -41.23 -27.16
CA ALA A 665 -10.21 -40.42 -27.56
C ALA A 665 -9.05 -41.34 -28.00
N THR A 666 -8.41 -41.03 -29.13
CA THR A 666 -7.32 -41.88 -29.65
C THR A 666 -6.08 -41.82 -28.77
N GLN A 667 -5.80 -40.61 -28.26
CA GLN A 667 -4.68 -40.22 -27.41
C GLN A 667 -5.15 -39.03 -26.57
N VAL A 668 -4.64 -38.92 -25.35
CA VAL A 668 -4.88 -37.80 -24.44
C VAL A 668 -3.54 -37.13 -24.12
N PHE A 669 -3.53 -35.81 -24.22
CA PHE A 669 -2.41 -34.95 -23.87
C PHE A 669 -2.83 -34.00 -22.77
N PHE A 670 -1.99 -33.81 -21.76
CA PHE A 670 -2.24 -32.84 -20.70
C PHE A 670 -1.24 -31.68 -20.74
N LEU A 671 -1.74 -30.46 -20.49
CA LEU A 671 -0.93 -29.25 -20.34
C LEU A 671 -1.30 -28.56 -19.01
N GLY A 672 -0.41 -28.62 -18.02
CA GLY A 672 -0.60 -28.02 -16.70
C GLY A 672 0.19 -26.73 -16.51
N ILE A 673 -0.47 -25.59 -16.31
CA ILE A 673 0.15 -24.26 -16.28
C ILE A 673 -0.06 -23.63 -14.89
N GLY A 674 1.04 -23.27 -14.22
CA GLY A 674 1.01 -22.60 -12.92
C GLY A 674 0.61 -23.54 -11.78
N SER A 675 -0.30 -23.11 -10.93
CA SER A 675 -0.81 -23.94 -9.81
C SER A 675 -1.76 -25.06 -10.26
N ALA A 676 -2.44 -24.89 -11.39
CA ALA A 676 -3.33 -25.90 -11.96
C ALA A 676 -2.62 -27.23 -12.29
N TYR A 677 -1.28 -27.22 -12.47
CA TYR A 677 -0.44 -28.43 -12.60
C TYR A 677 -0.62 -29.45 -11.46
N ILE A 678 -0.95 -29.02 -10.24
CA ILE A 678 -0.95 -29.94 -9.08
C ILE A 678 -2.13 -30.91 -9.13
N GLY A 679 -3.32 -30.45 -9.52
CA GLY A 679 -4.49 -31.34 -9.65
C GLY A 679 -4.26 -32.40 -10.73
N LEU A 680 -3.54 -32.05 -11.80
CA LEU A 680 -3.12 -32.99 -12.83
C LEU A 680 -2.17 -34.08 -12.28
N ILE A 681 -1.17 -33.73 -11.47
CA ILE A 681 -0.25 -34.74 -10.90
C ILE A 681 -0.93 -35.64 -9.87
N ASP A 682 -1.92 -35.12 -9.15
CA ASP A 682 -2.76 -35.93 -8.26
C ASP A 682 -3.62 -36.93 -9.04
N LEU A 683 -4.26 -36.49 -10.14
CA LEU A 683 -4.99 -37.36 -11.07
C LEU A 683 -4.07 -38.50 -11.59
N LEU A 684 -2.89 -38.16 -12.13
CA LEU A 684 -1.92 -39.15 -12.62
C LEU A 684 -1.36 -40.07 -11.50
N SER A 685 -1.36 -39.60 -10.25
CA SER A 685 -0.90 -40.38 -9.09
C SER A 685 -1.95 -41.38 -8.60
N ASN A 686 -3.22 -40.98 -8.63
CA ASN A 686 -4.33 -41.71 -8.00
C ASN A 686 -5.15 -42.55 -9.00
N ASN A 687 -5.09 -42.25 -10.30
CA ASN A 687 -5.78 -43.03 -11.34
C ASN A 687 -4.79 -43.87 -12.16
N GLU A 688 -4.91 -45.20 -12.04
CA GLU A 688 -4.02 -46.16 -12.71
C GLU A 688 -4.22 -46.18 -14.23
N ALA A 689 -5.46 -45.97 -14.71
CA ALA A 689 -5.78 -45.90 -16.14
C ALA A 689 -5.10 -44.73 -16.87
N CYS A 690 -4.65 -43.70 -16.14
CA CYS A 690 -3.85 -42.61 -16.68
C CYS A 690 -2.37 -42.98 -16.93
N THR A 691 -1.82 -44.01 -16.28
CA THR A 691 -0.36 -44.23 -16.22
C THR A 691 0.11 -45.69 -16.39
N ASP A 692 -0.81 -46.64 -16.56
CA ASP A 692 -0.51 -48.03 -16.92
C ASP A 692 -0.13 -48.20 -18.42
N ASP A 693 0.41 -49.36 -18.80
CA ASP A 693 0.87 -49.68 -20.16
C ASP A 693 -0.21 -49.56 -21.26
N ASN A 694 -1.49 -49.59 -20.89
CA ASN A 694 -2.64 -49.42 -21.81
C ASN A 694 -3.28 -48.02 -21.70
N SER A 695 -2.62 -47.06 -21.03
CA SER A 695 -3.13 -45.69 -20.89
C SER A 695 -3.29 -45.01 -22.25
N VAL A 696 -4.37 -44.24 -22.40
CA VAL A 696 -4.56 -43.34 -23.54
C VAL A 696 -3.71 -42.06 -23.43
N VAL A 697 -3.07 -41.81 -22.29
CA VAL A 697 -2.28 -40.59 -22.03
C VAL A 697 -0.88 -40.73 -22.64
N GLU A 698 -0.60 -39.96 -23.69
CA GLU A 698 0.64 -40.09 -24.49
C GLU A 698 1.69 -39.00 -24.15
N GLY A 699 1.26 -37.89 -23.54
CA GLY A 699 2.16 -36.79 -23.17
C GLY A 699 1.61 -35.83 -22.12
N VAL A 700 2.49 -35.38 -21.22
CA VAL A 700 2.21 -34.44 -20.13
C VAL A 700 3.19 -33.27 -20.18
N VAL A 701 2.71 -32.07 -20.47
CA VAL A 701 3.52 -30.86 -20.48
C VAL A 701 3.16 -30.00 -19.28
N ALA A 702 4.14 -29.37 -18.63
CA ALA A 702 3.87 -28.43 -17.55
C ALA A 702 4.77 -27.19 -17.54
N PHE A 703 4.22 -26.09 -17.03
CA PHE A 703 4.91 -24.81 -16.84
C PHE A 703 4.84 -24.41 -15.36
N VAL A 704 5.98 -24.38 -14.68
CA VAL A 704 6.10 -24.21 -13.23
C VAL A 704 6.97 -22.99 -12.90
N ALA A 705 6.34 -21.94 -12.37
CA ALA A 705 7.03 -20.78 -11.81
C ALA A 705 7.19 -20.91 -10.28
N ASP A 706 6.37 -20.22 -9.48
CA ASP A 706 6.60 -20.08 -8.03
C ASP A 706 6.11 -21.28 -7.20
N THR A 707 5.44 -22.25 -7.83
CA THR A 707 4.85 -23.41 -7.17
C THR A 707 5.85 -24.54 -6.90
N SER A 708 5.63 -25.31 -5.85
CA SER A 708 6.52 -26.40 -5.46
C SER A 708 6.38 -27.63 -6.38
N LEU A 709 7.50 -28.26 -6.74
CA LEU A 709 7.50 -29.45 -7.61
C LEU A 709 6.94 -30.68 -6.88
N GLN A 710 5.70 -31.03 -7.20
CA GLN A 710 5.08 -32.27 -6.74
C GLN A 710 5.71 -33.51 -7.37
N SER A 711 5.74 -34.60 -6.61
CA SER A 711 6.17 -35.90 -7.11
C SER A 711 4.97 -36.78 -7.38
N ILE A 712 4.96 -37.46 -8.53
CA ILE A 712 4.05 -38.59 -8.75
C ILE A 712 4.34 -39.69 -7.72
N LYS A 713 3.28 -40.32 -7.20
CA LYS A 713 3.34 -41.39 -6.19
C LYS A 713 2.14 -42.32 -6.40
N ARG A 714 2.32 -43.63 -6.32
CA ARG A 714 1.21 -44.55 -6.02
C ARG A 714 1.24 -44.96 -4.54
N THR A 715 0.10 -45.39 -4.03
CA THR A 715 -0.06 -46.07 -2.72
C THR A 715 0.34 -47.54 -2.78
N THR A 716 0.43 -48.12 -3.98
CA THR A 716 0.93 -49.47 -4.28
C THR A 716 2.44 -49.49 -4.51
N ASP A 717 3.06 -50.68 -4.47
CA ASP A 717 4.53 -50.85 -4.54
C ASP A 717 5.15 -50.44 -5.91
N ASP A 718 4.34 -50.31 -6.97
CA ASP A 718 4.78 -49.99 -8.35
C ASP A 718 5.26 -48.54 -8.58
N SER A 719 5.53 -47.81 -7.50
CA SER A 719 6.03 -46.43 -7.48
C SER A 719 7.27 -46.15 -8.37
N ILE A 720 8.05 -47.19 -8.70
CA ILE A 720 9.21 -47.07 -9.61
C ILE A 720 8.75 -47.05 -11.08
N ALA A 721 7.84 -47.94 -11.48
CA ALA A 721 7.36 -48.03 -12.86
C ALA A 721 6.66 -46.72 -13.27
N VAL A 722 5.81 -46.21 -12.40
CA VAL A 722 5.07 -44.94 -12.60
C VAL A 722 6.01 -43.73 -12.67
N ALA A 723 7.09 -43.72 -11.87
CA ALA A 723 8.10 -42.67 -11.94
C ALA A 723 8.93 -42.73 -13.24
N ASP A 724 9.18 -43.93 -13.77
CA ASP A 724 9.85 -44.14 -15.06
C ASP A 724 8.94 -43.77 -16.24
N TRP A 725 7.66 -44.15 -16.20
CA TRP A 725 6.64 -43.72 -17.16
C TRP A 725 6.53 -42.19 -17.18
N TYR A 726 6.37 -41.56 -16.02
CA TYR A 726 6.18 -40.11 -15.93
C TYR A 726 7.42 -39.35 -16.41
N TYR A 727 8.64 -39.82 -16.11
CA TYR A 727 9.86 -39.23 -16.65
C TYR A 727 9.97 -39.35 -18.18
N THR A 728 9.36 -40.38 -18.78
CA THR A 728 9.42 -40.64 -20.23
C THR A 728 8.33 -39.87 -21.00
N HIS A 729 7.15 -39.74 -20.41
CA HIS A 729 5.98 -39.12 -21.02
C HIS A 729 5.74 -37.65 -20.60
N SER A 730 6.66 -37.03 -19.86
CA SER A 730 6.53 -35.62 -19.46
C SER A 730 7.62 -34.69 -19.98
N LYS A 731 7.29 -33.39 -20.08
CA LYS A 731 8.21 -32.25 -20.18
C LYS A 731 7.76 -31.15 -19.21
N LEU A 732 8.59 -30.78 -18.24
CA LEU A 732 8.26 -29.74 -17.27
C LEU A 732 9.22 -28.57 -17.41
N PHE A 733 8.73 -27.45 -17.92
CA PHE A 733 9.47 -26.20 -18.00
C PHE A 733 9.40 -25.50 -16.64
N VAL A 734 10.54 -25.26 -16.01
CA VAL A 734 10.64 -24.65 -14.67
C VAL A 734 11.47 -23.37 -14.73
N GLN A 735 11.02 -22.31 -14.04
CA GLN A 735 11.66 -20.99 -14.06
C GLN A 735 13.14 -21.00 -13.64
N ASN A 736 13.91 -20.01 -14.12
CA ASN A 736 15.38 -20.02 -14.02
C ASN A 736 15.93 -20.04 -12.58
N ASN A 737 15.21 -19.45 -11.63
CA ASN A 737 15.59 -19.16 -10.25
C ASN A 737 14.89 -20.09 -9.23
N HIS A 738 14.13 -21.08 -9.71
CA HIS A 738 13.37 -21.98 -8.84
C HIS A 738 14.26 -22.73 -7.85
N LEU A 739 13.73 -22.99 -6.65
CA LEU A 739 14.43 -23.67 -5.56
C LEU A 739 14.97 -25.06 -5.92
N CYS A 740 14.46 -25.72 -6.98
CA CYS A 740 15.02 -26.98 -7.46
C CYS A 740 16.41 -26.85 -8.12
N TRP A 741 16.82 -25.64 -8.49
CA TRP A 741 18.10 -25.33 -9.11
C TRP A 741 19.18 -24.83 -8.13
N ASP A 742 18.82 -24.48 -6.88
CA ASP A 742 19.77 -23.96 -5.87
C ASP A 742 20.84 -25.02 -5.52
N PRO A 743 22.12 -24.82 -5.87
CA PRO A 743 23.17 -25.82 -5.62
C PRO A 743 23.42 -26.11 -4.13
N ASN A 744 22.99 -25.23 -3.21
CA ASN A 744 23.15 -25.43 -1.77
C ASN A 744 22.03 -26.29 -1.16
N ARG A 745 20.86 -26.37 -1.79
CA ARG A 745 19.70 -27.15 -1.35
C ARG A 745 19.30 -28.29 -2.31
N ALA A 746 19.90 -28.34 -3.50
CA ALA A 746 19.58 -29.29 -4.57
C ALA A 746 19.78 -30.75 -4.14
N ARG A 747 18.68 -31.42 -3.82
CA ARG A 747 18.57 -32.87 -3.98
C ARG A 747 18.57 -33.16 -5.49
N LYS A 748 19.42 -34.09 -5.95
CA LYS A 748 19.48 -34.48 -7.38
C LYS A 748 18.06 -34.68 -7.96
N PRO A 749 17.78 -34.17 -9.18
CA PRO A 749 16.51 -34.40 -9.86
C PRO A 749 16.12 -35.88 -9.85
N ARG A 750 14.87 -36.16 -9.49
CA ARG A 750 14.33 -37.51 -9.38
C ARG A 750 13.33 -37.74 -10.51
N LYS A 751 13.32 -38.93 -11.11
CA LYS A 751 12.39 -39.31 -12.19
C LYS A 751 10.91 -39.01 -11.86
N LYS A 752 10.51 -39.19 -10.59
CA LYS A 752 9.17 -38.87 -10.08
C LYS A 752 8.75 -37.39 -10.14
N TRP A 753 9.65 -36.47 -10.49
CA TRP A 753 9.34 -35.07 -10.83
C TRP A 753 9.12 -34.85 -12.33
N GLY A 754 9.22 -35.91 -13.14
CA GLY A 754 9.17 -35.81 -14.59
C GLY A 754 10.47 -35.29 -15.20
N LYS A 755 10.46 -35.01 -16.50
CA LYS A 755 11.63 -34.49 -17.21
C LYS A 755 11.70 -32.98 -17.08
N LEU A 756 12.47 -32.51 -16.09
CA LEU A 756 12.67 -31.09 -15.84
C LEU A 756 13.52 -30.45 -16.96
N ILE A 757 13.02 -29.35 -17.51
CA ILE A 757 13.66 -28.45 -18.46
C ILE A 757 13.75 -27.08 -17.78
N ARG A 758 14.94 -26.47 -17.77
CA ARG A 758 15.12 -25.13 -17.22
C ARG A 758 14.77 -24.11 -18.29
N SER A 759 13.83 -23.22 -18.00
CA SER A 759 13.63 -22.02 -18.81
C SER A 759 14.59 -20.92 -18.35
N GLU A 760 14.99 -20.03 -19.26
CA GLU A 760 15.74 -18.82 -18.94
C GLU A 760 14.85 -17.68 -18.41
N HIS A 761 13.52 -17.84 -18.48
CA HIS A 761 12.52 -16.86 -18.02
C HIS A 761 12.03 -17.13 -16.59
N THR A 762 11.41 -16.10 -15.98
CA THR A 762 10.84 -16.13 -14.63
C THR A 762 9.31 -15.99 -14.59
N THR A 763 8.67 -15.51 -15.65
CA THR A 763 7.20 -15.41 -15.71
C THR A 763 6.61 -16.56 -16.51
N ILE A 764 5.41 -17.01 -16.15
CA ILE A 764 4.72 -18.10 -16.85
C ILE A 764 4.43 -17.71 -18.32
N ASP A 765 4.01 -16.47 -18.57
CA ASP A 765 3.66 -16.00 -19.93
C ASP A 765 4.87 -15.98 -20.86
N ASP A 766 6.03 -15.51 -20.37
CA ASP A 766 7.27 -15.54 -21.15
C ASP A 766 7.74 -16.98 -21.40
N MET A 767 7.63 -17.87 -20.39
CA MET A 767 7.96 -19.28 -20.55
C MET A 767 7.07 -19.97 -21.59
N LEU A 768 5.76 -19.68 -21.59
CA LEU A 768 4.82 -20.20 -22.59
C LEU A 768 5.17 -19.67 -23.99
N ALA A 769 5.44 -18.36 -24.12
CA ALA A 769 5.74 -17.73 -25.40
C ALA A 769 7.05 -18.23 -26.03
N GLU A 770 8.10 -18.45 -25.22
CA GLU A 770 9.41 -18.96 -25.66
C GLU A 770 9.33 -20.45 -26.05
N HIS A 771 8.75 -21.30 -25.19
CA HIS A 771 8.78 -22.76 -25.38
C HIS A 771 7.65 -23.31 -26.25
N LYS A 772 6.77 -22.45 -26.81
CA LYS A 772 5.61 -22.92 -27.60
C LYS A 772 6.00 -23.80 -28.77
N GLU A 773 7.03 -23.45 -29.54
CA GLU A 773 7.45 -24.25 -30.70
C GLU A 773 7.95 -25.64 -30.27
N GLU A 774 8.69 -25.74 -29.16
CA GLU A 774 9.19 -27.02 -28.62
C GLU A 774 8.07 -27.92 -28.09
N VAL A 775 7.00 -27.33 -27.53
CA VAL A 775 5.82 -28.04 -27.04
C VAL A 775 4.94 -28.48 -28.21
N GLN A 776 4.64 -27.58 -29.15
CA GLN A 776 3.83 -27.86 -30.33
C GLN A 776 4.43 -28.99 -31.17
N GLN A 777 5.75 -28.94 -31.42
CA GLN A 777 6.47 -29.99 -32.14
C GLN A 777 6.39 -31.34 -31.41
N TYR A 778 6.59 -31.36 -30.09
CA TYR A 778 6.50 -32.58 -29.28
C TYR A 778 5.09 -33.22 -29.32
N LEU A 779 4.03 -32.41 -29.27
CA LEU A 779 2.65 -32.90 -29.37
C LEU A 779 2.34 -33.45 -30.77
N LEU A 780 2.86 -32.84 -31.84
CA LEU A 780 2.72 -33.36 -33.21
C LEU A 780 3.45 -34.68 -33.41
N GLU A 781 4.71 -34.77 -32.98
CA GLU A 781 5.51 -36.00 -33.08
C GLU A 781 4.85 -37.18 -32.37
N LYS A 782 4.27 -36.95 -31.19
CA LYS A 782 3.50 -37.96 -30.46
C LYS A 782 2.21 -38.33 -31.18
N LYS A 783 1.44 -37.34 -31.65
CA LYS A 783 0.21 -37.56 -32.42
C LYS A 783 0.45 -38.41 -33.67
N GLU A 784 1.51 -38.12 -34.43
CA GLU A 784 1.86 -38.83 -35.67
C GLU A 784 2.43 -40.23 -35.44
N ALA A 785 2.98 -40.52 -34.25
CA ALA A 785 3.50 -41.84 -33.91
C ALA A 785 2.42 -42.90 -33.61
N TYR A 786 1.16 -42.49 -33.47
CA TYR A 786 0.04 -43.38 -33.15
C TYR A 786 -0.39 -44.25 -34.34
N VAL A 787 -0.56 -45.53 -34.07
CA VAL A 787 -1.08 -46.53 -35.00
C VAL A 787 -2.41 -47.03 -34.46
N ASP A 788 -3.49 -46.90 -35.23
CA ASP A 788 -4.83 -47.37 -34.83
C ASP A 788 -4.83 -48.90 -34.71
N PRO A 789 -5.08 -49.50 -33.53
CA PRO A 789 -5.06 -50.95 -33.36
C PRO A 789 -6.13 -51.70 -34.18
N GLY A 790 -7.06 -50.98 -34.82
CA GLY A 790 -8.10 -51.54 -35.69
C GLY A 790 -7.76 -51.61 -37.18
N ASP A 791 -6.67 -51.00 -37.66
CA ASP A 791 -6.38 -50.89 -39.11
C ASP A 791 -5.42 -51.98 -39.62
N ASP A 792 -5.87 -53.25 -39.56
CA ASP A 792 -5.10 -54.41 -40.03
C ASP A 792 -5.22 -54.60 -41.56
N THR A 793 -4.75 -53.62 -42.33
CA THR A 793 -4.49 -53.82 -43.77
C THR A 793 -3.17 -54.54 -43.99
N SER A 794 -3.21 -55.87 -43.86
CA SER A 794 -2.13 -56.76 -44.28
C SER A 794 -1.90 -56.67 -45.80
N VAL A 795 -0.91 -55.87 -46.20
CA VAL A 795 -0.46 -55.80 -47.60
C VAL A 795 0.44 -57.00 -47.91
N GLU A 796 -0.17 -58.11 -48.38
CA GLU A 796 0.59 -59.21 -48.97
C GLU A 796 1.33 -58.74 -50.23
N GLU A 797 2.66 -58.89 -50.24
CA GLU A 797 3.48 -58.65 -51.42
C GLU A 797 3.09 -59.60 -52.57
N ASN A 798 2.68 -59.07 -53.71
CA ASN A 798 2.48 -59.87 -54.92
C ASN A 798 3.29 -59.34 -56.10
N ILE A 799 4.36 -60.06 -56.42
CA ILE A 799 5.33 -59.74 -57.47
C ILE A 799 4.77 -60.14 -58.84
N GLN A 800 4.57 -59.18 -59.75
CA GLN A 800 4.53 -59.48 -61.18
C GLN A 800 4.99 -58.34 -62.10
N GLN A 801 5.59 -58.72 -63.22
CA GLN A 801 6.45 -57.88 -64.08
C GLN A 801 5.69 -56.98 -65.08
N PRO A 802 6.34 -55.93 -65.63
CA PRO A 802 5.68 -54.90 -66.44
C PRO A 802 5.53 -55.26 -67.92
N LEU A 803 4.41 -54.85 -68.53
CA LEU A 803 4.22 -54.85 -69.99
C LEU A 803 3.71 -53.50 -70.51
N ARG A 804 4.21 -53.13 -71.69
CA ARG A 804 4.12 -51.79 -72.32
C ARG A 804 2.77 -51.54 -73.01
N SER A 805 2.42 -50.26 -73.21
CA SER A 805 1.92 -49.73 -74.50
C SER A 805 2.07 -48.20 -74.64
N PRO A 806 2.08 -47.62 -75.88
CA PRO A 806 2.55 -46.25 -76.20
C PRO A 806 1.47 -45.38 -76.92
N PRO A 807 1.79 -44.29 -77.66
CA PRO A 807 2.48 -43.04 -77.28
C PRO A 807 1.72 -41.72 -77.64
N LEU A 808 2.15 -40.61 -77.03
CA LEU A 808 2.19 -39.19 -77.49
C LEU A 808 1.26 -38.65 -78.61
N HIS A 809 0.68 -37.45 -78.36
CA HIS A 809 0.75 -36.35 -79.33
C HIS A 809 0.89 -34.96 -78.67
N MET A 810 1.59 -34.03 -79.32
CA MET A 810 2.05 -32.74 -78.76
C MET A 810 1.19 -31.50 -79.11
N GLY A 811 1.29 -30.47 -78.26
CA GLY A 811 1.27 -29.03 -78.62
C GLY A 811 0.18 -28.18 -77.93
N LEU A 812 0.38 -26.91 -77.56
CA LEU A 812 1.53 -26.00 -77.68
C LEU A 812 1.43 -24.81 -76.67
N ARG A 813 2.57 -24.45 -76.05
CA ARG A 813 3.05 -23.10 -75.61
C ARG A 813 2.21 -22.13 -74.74
N SER A 814 2.85 -21.75 -73.62
CA SER A 814 2.80 -20.50 -72.83
C SER A 814 3.32 -19.25 -73.60
N PRO A 815 3.51 -18.02 -73.02
CA PRO A 815 3.34 -17.55 -71.62
C PRO A 815 2.52 -16.23 -71.47
N GLY A 816 2.44 -15.69 -70.25
CA GLY A 816 1.66 -14.47 -69.94
C GLY A 816 2.46 -13.16 -69.89
N SER A 817 1.75 -12.07 -69.57
CA SER A 817 2.28 -10.79 -69.06
C SER A 817 1.15 -9.98 -68.39
N ALA A 818 1.48 -9.14 -67.41
CA ALA A 818 0.54 -8.30 -66.66
C ALA A 818 0.73 -6.79 -67.02
N PRO A 819 0.14 -5.84 -66.27
CA PRO A 819 -1.21 -5.30 -66.38
C PRO A 819 -1.11 -3.82 -66.89
N PRO A 820 -1.89 -2.81 -66.44
CA PRO A 820 -3.31 -2.71 -66.06
C PRO A 820 -4.08 -1.70 -66.95
N THR A 821 -5.40 -1.52 -66.76
CA THR A 821 -6.05 -0.18 -66.86
C THR A 821 -7.47 -0.16 -66.28
N LYS A 822 -7.91 1.04 -65.86
CA LYS A 822 -9.22 1.32 -65.24
C LYS A 822 -10.33 1.55 -66.28
N ASN A 823 -11.56 1.23 -65.88
CA ASN A 823 -12.88 1.83 -66.18
C ASN A 823 -13.94 0.72 -66.02
N GLY A 824 -15.15 0.90 -65.48
CA GLY A 824 -15.85 2.11 -65.06
C GLY A 824 -17.34 2.01 -65.43
N HIS A 825 -18.23 2.12 -64.43
CA HIS A 825 -19.70 2.20 -64.50
C HIS A 825 -20.57 0.93 -64.74
N GLY A 826 -21.68 0.91 -63.98
CA GLY A 826 -22.95 0.25 -64.31
C GLY A 826 -23.24 -1.08 -63.58
N ASP A 827 -24.45 -1.34 -63.05
CA ASP A 827 -25.57 -0.43 -62.76
C ASP A 827 -26.64 -1.15 -61.88
N ALA A 828 -27.63 -0.37 -61.41
CA ALA A 828 -29.00 -0.77 -61.07
C ALA A 828 -29.32 -1.63 -59.82
N ARG A 829 -30.53 -1.39 -59.28
CA ARG A 829 -31.14 -1.95 -58.06
C ARG A 829 -32.37 -2.83 -58.39
N MET A 830 -32.93 -3.46 -57.34
CA MET A 830 -34.37 -3.80 -57.10
C MET A 830 -34.87 -5.23 -57.50
N PRO A 831 -36.00 -5.74 -56.92
CA PRO A 831 -36.46 -5.69 -55.51
C PRO A 831 -37.03 -7.09 -55.02
N PRO A 832 -38.14 -7.29 -54.24
CA PRO A 832 -38.07 -8.10 -52.99
C PRO A 832 -39.21 -9.16 -52.77
N MET A 833 -39.48 -9.51 -51.49
CA MET A 833 -40.55 -10.37 -50.90
C MET A 833 -40.20 -11.87 -50.73
N ALA A 834 -40.72 -12.61 -49.73
CA ALA A 834 -41.85 -12.38 -48.80
C ALA A 834 -41.64 -12.99 -47.38
N ILE A 835 -42.56 -12.65 -46.45
CA ILE A 835 -42.67 -13.15 -45.06
C ILE A 835 -43.81 -14.19 -44.98
N PHE A 836 -43.72 -15.20 -44.08
CA PHE A 836 -44.88 -15.86 -43.46
C PHE A 836 -44.58 -16.35 -42.03
N THR A 837 -45.62 -16.65 -41.25
CA THR A 837 -45.67 -16.57 -39.76
C THR A 837 -46.44 -17.72 -39.08
N LEU A 838 -46.48 -17.71 -37.72
CA LEU A 838 -47.42 -18.38 -36.77
C LEU A 838 -47.02 -19.79 -36.24
N PRO A 839 -47.58 -20.27 -35.09
CA PRO A 839 -48.74 -19.75 -34.31
C PRO A 839 -48.61 -19.61 -32.76
N ASN A 840 -49.65 -19.01 -32.16
CA ASN A 840 -49.92 -18.83 -30.71
C ASN A 840 -50.64 -20.03 -30.05
N SER A 841 -50.60 -20.10 -28.70
CA SER A 841 -51.66 -20.69 -27.85
C SER A 841 -51.86 -19.88 -26.53
N ARG A 842 -52.90 -20.18 -25.73
CA ARG A 842 -53.45 -19.32 -24.65
C ARG A 842 -53.64 -20.03 -23.29
N MET A 843 -53.85 -19.22 -22.24
CA MET A 843 -54.40 -19.53 -20.89
C MET A 843 -53.44 -20.23 -19.92
N GLY A 844 -53.50 -20.07 -18.59
CA GLY A 844 -54.44 -19.31 -17.73
C GLY A 844 -53.93 -19.18 -16.27
N THR A 845 -54.75 -18.64 -15.36
CA THR A 845 -54.39 -18.18 -14.00
C THR A 845 -54.48 -19.23 -12.87
N LEU A 846 -53.65 -19.11 -11.82
CA LEU A 846 -53.93 -19.22 -10.36
C LEU A 846 -52.81 -19.86 -9.51
N SER A 847 -52.81 -19.53 -8.21
CA SER A 847 -51.88 -19.86 -7.12
C SER A 847 -51.86 -21.35 -6.68
N PRO A 848 -50.90 -21.73 -5.80
CA PRO A 848 -51.35 -22.37 -4.56
C PRO A 848 -50.61 -21.97 -3.26
N THR A 849 -51.34 -22.13 -2.15
CA THR A 849 -50.88 -22.12 -0.76
C THR A 849 -50.35 -23.50 -0.30
N ALA A 850 -49.71 -23.55 0.87
CA ALA A 850 -49.17 -24.76 1.51
C ALA A 850 -50.20 -25.87 1.83
N PRO A 851 -49.74 -27.13 1.98
CA PRO A 851 -49.60 -27.78 3.31
C PRO A 851 -48.21 -28.47 3.44
N GLY A 852 -47.72 -29.06 4.54
CA GLY A 852 -48.30 -29.52 5.81
C GLY A 852 -47.68 -30.88 6.20
N SER A 853 -47.11 -31.00 7.41
CA SER A 853 -46.52 -32.20 8.05
C SER A 853 -47.51 -33.41 8.16
N PRO A 854 -47.18 -34.67 8.59
CA PRO A 854 -46.04 -35.10 9.45
C PRO A 854 -45.47 -36.56 9.28
N LEU A 855 -44.49 -36.92 10.15
CA LEU A 855 -44.23 -38.22 10.86
C LEU A 855 -42.70 -38.48 10.99
N LYS A 856 -42.02 -38.29 12.14
CA LYS A 856 -41.94 -39.05 13.43
C LYS A 856 -41.28 -40.45 13.39
N GLN A 857 -40.16 -40.53 14.16
CA GLN A 857 -39.59 -41.66 14.92
C GLN A 857 -38.81 -42.80 14.21
N GLY A 858 -37.59 -43.08 14.71
CA GLY A 858 -36.88 -44.34 14.46
C GLY A 858 -35.40 -44.39 14.88
N PHE A 859 -35.12 -44.76 16.14
CA PHE A 859 -33.81 -45.01 16.77
C PHE A 859 -32.71 -45.69 15.91
N GLY A 860 -31.44 -45.33 16.19
CA GLY A 860 -30.27 -46.17 15.90
C GLY A 860 -28.96 -45.61 16.47
N ARG A 861 -28.25 -46.38 17.30
CA ARG A 861 -26.91 -46.01 17.84
C ARG A 861 -25.79 -46.48 16.90
N GLY A 862 -24.71 -45.71 16.85
CA GLY A 862 -23.40 -46.07 16.31
C GLY A 862 -22.37 -45.10 16.84
#